data_AF-A0A813BI83-F1
#
_entry.id   AF-A0A813BI83-F1
#
_cell.length_a   1.000
_cell.length_b   1.000
_cell.length_c   1.000
_cell.angle_alpha   90.00
_cell.angle_beta   90.00
_cell.angle_gamma   90.00
#
_symmetry.space_group_name_H-M   'P 1'
#
loop_
_entity.id
_entity.type
_entity.pdbx_description
1 polymer ?
#
loop_
_entity_poly.entity_id
_entity_poly.type
_entity_poly.pdbx_seq_one_letter_code
_entity_poly.pdbx_strand_id
1 'polypeptide(L)'
;MSVSTFDFTVVSSTLIEATESVPRHCRIDGLIPTEIRFEVNLPLAWNGRLYMYGNGGLAGTPADDPARRYAAGQALAHGFATAYTDTGHDKRVQPGGTFAHNNFHKLVDYGFRAVHLTAVSAKTLATHLYGKAPAYSYFNGCSTGGRQALMSAQRFPQDFDGIIAGAPAADYSGLKFSQAWRVSAISRSGLTETEALVLAGHIYAACDDLDGTKDGLISDPRRCDFDVDRDLPHCEGADTDACFDQAEREALKQYYAPVMLAGEEVYPAMPVGSEVLGATYTQELRSGWFPWLLNDNGPVLLDLLGSDFFRYMTFIEDQPDYDWTQFDFAERPDGLDGFSAIVDAVDPDLSRFKNRGGKLLSYFGWADPDINPLTLLAYRAEVAALNTDVDSFFRTFMMPGMFHCRGGAGPDRFDAITPLIDWVEHGVAPEELATWQVDSNGERHNVRPSCVYPREALNDAESHLVCSLPKQGRRVMRLISLVLLLSATISTSAIAEGSATVEYTALKNLSHGFADNNGVKIHYASVGEGPLVVMIHGFPDFWYSWRDQMAGLQDNYQVVAIDQRGYNKSGQPEGVEQYAMPLLISDVAAVIQHLGRDSATIVGHDWGGAVAWQFAFYMPQMTERLVILNLPHPMGMAREMANNPEQRENSDYARKFREGSPSDPDIMFGGPMNPTTLAGWVSDPAAKPIYEAAFARSSFAGMLNFYKANYPAPPAPGTPPPAPPPRLKMPVLVFHGLKDTALHSDGLNNTWDWIDADLTIVTAPEAGHFVQQDASDLVTTTMRWWLDARILGGGIGARVNINLDAIRHAESLGYDSVWTAEAWGGDAVTPAAWILAQTSKIKVGTAIMQMPARTPAMAAMTAMSLAELSGGRFIVGLGASGPQVIEGWHGVPYGKPVTRLKEYVQIMKKIFARQEKATFDGEIYQLPYIGPGATGLGKPLKSILHCEEDIPIFAANITPRGVAAAAEVCDGFFPIWMDPSKYSVFKDPIEQGFAKAGDKNLTQFEVSPFVTVIMGDDVEQCMMPIRANMALYIGGMGARDKNFYNNYAKALGFEDAAVKIQDLFLAGKKDEAAAAVPAELIDACHLVGPAERIRERLAPWKAAGSKGHVASMLLGSQQPEALELIASEML
;
A
#
# COMPACT_ATOMS: atom_id res chain seq x y z
N MET A 1 25.04 3.29 -27.77
CA MET A 1 23.82 4.11 -27.59
C MET A 1 23.89 4.77 -26.22
N SER A 2 23.51 6.05 -26.07
CA SER A 2 23.39 6.71 -24.76
C SER A 2 21.92 7.03 -24.48
N VAL A 3 21.14 6.01 -24.13
CA VAL A 3 19.77 6.19 -23.63
C VAL A 3 19.84 5.89 -22.13
N SER A 4 20.21 6.91 -21.37
CA SER A 4 20.03 6.88 -19.92
C SER A 4 18.89 7.85 -19.61
N THR A 5 17.83 7.35 -18.99
CA THR A 5 16.75 8.19 -18.45
C THR A 5 16.94 8.33 -16.94
N PHE A 6 16.05 9.05 -16.26
CA PHE A 6 16.01 9.01 -14.79
C PHE A 6 15.66 7.61 -14.25
N ASP A 7 15.11 6.74 -15.10
CA ASP A 7 14.56 5.43 -14.71
C ASP A 7 15.57 4.28 -14.82
N PHE A 8 16.58 4.38 -15.70
CA PHE A 8 17.65 3.38 -15.81
C PHE A 8 18.94 3.93 -16.45
N THR A 9 20.06 3.28 -16.15
CA THR A 9 21.39 3.55 -16.72
C THR A 9 21.84 2.38 -17.59
N VAL A 10 22.24 2.67 -18.83
CA VAL A 10 22.93 1.69 -19.68
C VAL A 10 24.40 1.62 -19.26
N VAL A 11 24.83 0.44 -18.81
CA VAL A 11 26.21 0.16 -18.39
C VAL A 11 27.06 -0.20 -19.61
N SER A 12 26.54 -1.05 -20.49
CA SER A 12 27.24 -1.54 -21.66
C SER A 12 26.27 -1.69 -22.84
N SER A 13 26.76 -1.48 -24.05
CA SER A 13 26.03 -1.73 -25.29
C SER A 13 27.02 -2.29 -26.30
N THR A 14 26.91 -3.59 -26.56
CA THR A 14 27.87 -4.36 -27.38
C THR A 14 27.16 -5.02 -28.55
N LEU A 15 27.69 -4.85 -29.76
CA LEU A 15 27.23 -5.60 -30.92
C LEU A 15 27.86 -6.99 -30.92
N ILE A 16 27.02 -8.03 -30.87
CA ILE A 16 27.43 -9.42 -30.91
C ILE A 16 27.27 -9.95 -32.33
N GLU A 17 28.34 -10.47 -32.90
CA GLU A 17 28.34 -11.08 -34.24
C GLU A 17 27.58 -12.42 -34.23
N ALA A 18 27.00 -12.78 -35.38
CA ALA A 18 26.21 -14.00 -35.50
C ALA A 18 27.07 -15.25 -35.33
N THR A 19 26.50 -16.28 -34.71
CA THR A 19 27.00 -17.66 -34.68
C THR A 19 26.05 -18.57 -35.45
N GLU A 20 26.34 -19.88 -35.49
CA GLU A 20 25.45 -20.86 -36.13
C GLU A 20 24.04 -20.89 -35.51
N SER A 21 23.92 -20.62 -34.21
CA SER A 21 22.67 -20.76 -33.45
C SER A 21 22.13 -19.46 -32.86
N VAL A 22 22.88 -18.35 -32.91
CA VAL A 22 22.45 -17.05 -32.36
C VAL A 22 22.66 -15.95 -33.41
N PRO A 23 21.62 -15.21 -33.81
CA PRO A 23 21.76 -14.16 -34.81
C PRO A 23 22.53 -12.96 -34.27
N ARG A 24 22.98 -12.11 -35.20
CA ARG A 24 23.62 -10.82 -34.86
C ARG A 24 22.65 -9.94 -34.07
N HIS A 25 23.08 -9.43 -32.91
CA HIS A 25 22.23 -8.65 -32.01
C HIS A 25 23.02 -7.60 -31.23
N CYS A 26 22.34 -6.54 -30.79
CA CYS A 26 22.87 -5.60 -29.81
C CYS A 26 22.53 -6.10 -28.40
N ARG A 27 23.55 -6.37 -27.59
CA ARG A 27 23.40 -6.70 -26.18
C ARG A 27 23.56 -5.44 -25.33
N ILE A 28 22.62 -5.19 -24.44
CA ILE A 28 22.62 -4.06 -23.52
C ILE A 28 22.61 -4.59 -22.09
N ASP A 29 23.63 -4.23 -21.33
CA ASP A 29 23.67 -4.44 -19.89
C ASP A 29 23.32 -3.12 -19.21
N GLY A 30 22.39 -3.15 -18.26
CA GLY A 30 21.89 -1.95 -17.59
C GLY A 30 21.67 -2.11 -16.10
N LEU A 31 21.43 -0.98 -15.45
CA LEU A 31 21.14 -0.86 -14.02
C LEU A 31 19.90 0.02 -13.84
N ILE A 32 18.89 -0.47 -13.13
CA ILE A 32 17.73 0.30 -12.68
C ILE A 32 17.95 0.64 -11.19
N PRO A 33 17.84 1.92 -10.78
CA PRO A 33 18.02 2.30 -9.38
C PRO A 33 17.08 1.55 -8.43
N THR A 34 17.55 1.11 -7.26
CA THR A 34 18.90 1.38 -6.71
C THR A 34 19.98 0.39 -7.18
N GLU A 35 19.67 -0.90 -7.41
CA GLU A 35 20.69 -1.92 -7.75
C GLU A 35 20.23 -3.05 -8.73
N ILE A 36 19.06 -2.95 -9.37
CA ILE A 36 18.56 -4.02 -10.27
C ILE A 36 19.39 -4.09 -11.54
N ARG A 37 20.07 -5.22 -11.80
CA ARG A 37 20.77 -5.42 -13.07
C ARG A 37 19.84 -6.10 -14.06
N PHE A 38 19.92 -5.64 -15.29
CA PHE A 38 19.17 -6.23 -16.39
C PHE A 38 20.02 -6.38 -17.64
N GLU A 39 19.65 -7.37 -18.46
CA GLU A 39 20.18 -7.56 -19.80
C GLU A 39 19.04 -7.51 -20.81
N VAL A 40 19.23 -6.79 -21.90
CA VAL A 40 18.32 -6.78 -23.06
C VAL A 40 19.12 -7.11 -24.32
N ASN A 41 18.69 -8.13 -25.07
CA ASN A 41 19.29 -8.50 -26.34
C ASN A 41 18.33 -8.14 -27.48
N LEU A 42 18.82 -7.35 -28.43
CA LEU A 42 18.03 -6.76 -29.51
C LEU A 42 18.58 -7.27 -30.88
N PRO A 43 17.98 -8.30 -31.49
CA PRO A 43 18.43 -8.84 -32.78
C PRO A 43 18.22 -7.85 -33.93
N LEU A 44 19.15 -7.81 -34.88
CA LEU A 44 18.99 -6.95 -36.05
C LEU A 44 17.80 -7.41 -36.92
N ALA A 45 17.60 -8.73 -37.02
CA ALA A 45 16.44 -9.34 -37.64
C ALA A 45 15.36 -9.59 -36.57
N TRP A 46 14.71 -8.51 -36.12
CA TRP A 46 13.69 -8.58 -35.09
C TRP A 46 12.30 -8.88 -35.65
N ASN A 47 11.62 -9.86 -35.06
CA ASN A 47 10.27 -10.28 -35.45
C ASN A 47 9.15 -9.41 -34.87
N GLY A 48 9.49 -8.36 -34.11
CA GLY A 48 8.51 -7.47 -33.46
C GLY A 48 8.07 -7.90 -32.06
N ARG A 49 8.59 -9.00 -31.53
CA ARG A 49 8.20 -9.57 -30.22
C ARG A 49 9.27 -9.38 -29.16
N LEU A 50 8.84 -9.13 -27.91
CA LEU A 50 9.68 -9.17 -26.73
C LEU A 50 9.47 -10.50 -25.98
N TYR A 51 10.55 -11.08 -25.46
CA TYR A 51 10.52 -12.32 -24.68
C TYR A 51 11.34 -12.16 -23.39
N MET A 52 10.68 -12.17 -22.24
CA MET A 52 11.33 -12.08 -20.94
C MET A 52 11.28 -13.44 -20.23
N TYR A 53 12.38 -13.83 -19.61
CA TYR A 53 12.45 -15.08 -18.85
C TYR A 53 12.58 -14.84 -17.35
N GLY A 54 11.86 -15.66 -16.58
CA GLY A 54 11.82 -15.61 -15.12
C GLY A 54 13.03 -16.26 -14.44
N ASN A 55 13.05 -16.11 -13.12
CA ASN A 55 14.11 -16.62 -12.25
C ASN A 55 13.78 -18.01 -11.66
N GLY A 56 14.68 -18.57 -10.87
CA GLY A 56 14.46 -19.81 -10.11
C GLY A 56 15.06 -19.69 -8.71
N GLY A 57 14.54 -20.46 -7.74
CA GLY A 57 14.96 -20.37 -6.34
C GLY A 57 14.89 -18.94 -5.79
N LEU A 58 15.90 -18.52 -5.04
CA LEU A 58 16.01 -17.16 -4.50
C LEU A 58 16.54 -16.13 -5.53
N ALA A 59 16.42 -16.41 -6.83
CA ALA A 59 16.83 -15.57 -7.94
C ALA A 59 18.32 -15.14 -7.87
N GLY A 60 18.64 -13.89 -8.19
CA GLY A 60 20.00 -13.36 -8.13
C GLY A 60 20.97 -13.95 -9.15
N THR A 61 20.48 -14.71 -10.14
CA THR A 61 21.35 -15.32 -11.14
C THR A 61 21.84 -14.24 -12.10
N PRO A 62 23.16 -14.08 -12.29
CA PRO A 62 23.70 -13.09 -13.22
C PRO A 62 23.28 -13.33 -14.67
N ALA A 63 23.16 -12.27 -15.47
CA ALA A 63 22.82 -12.39 -16.89
C ALA A 63 23.89 -13.10 -17.73
N ASP A 64 25.15 -13.10 -17.27
CA ASP A 64 26.26 -13.81 -17.92
C ASP A 64 26.30 -15.31 -17.62
N ASP A 65 25.38 -15.85 -16.81
CA ASP A 65 25.26 -17.27 -16.55
C ASP A 65 25.05 -18.07 -17.86
N PRO A 66 25.82 -19.16 -18.11
CA PRO A 66 25.74 -19.92 -19.35
C PRO A 66 24.35 -20.45 -19.69
N ALA A 67 23.55 -20.85 -18.70
CA ALA A 67 22.19 -21.34 -18.92
C ALA A 67 21.25 -20.20 -19.33
N ARG A 68 21.42 -19.00 -18.75
CA ARG A 68 20.68 -17.80 -19.14
C ARG A 68 21.05 -17.34 -20.54
N ARG A 69 22.35 -17.36 -20.88
CA ARG A 69 22.86 -17.10 -22.24
C ARG A 69 22.28 -18.06 -23.26
N TYR A 70 22.24 -19.35 -22.92
CA TYR A 70 21.67 -20.37 -23.79
C TYR A 70 20.18 -20.11 -24.04
N ALA A 71 19.40 -19.86 -22.98
CA ALA A 71 17.96 -19.57 -23.11
C ALA A 71 17.69 -18.31 -23.96
N ALA A 72 18.45 -17.23 -23.74
CA ALA A 72 18.37 -16.03 -24.56
C ALA A 72 18.69 -16.33 -26.04
N GLY A 73 19.73 -17.13 -26.29
CA GLY A 73 20.14 -17.55 -27.63
C GLY A 73 19.03 -18.29 -28.39
N GLN A 74 18.32 -19.21 -27.72
CA GLN A 74 17.18 -19.93 -28.31
C GLN A 74 16.08 -18.95 -28.75
N ALA A 75 15.66 -18.03 -27.89
CA ALA A 75 14.63 -17.04 -28.25
C ALA A 75 15.12 -16.07 -29.36
N LEU A 76 16.39 -15.67 -29.31
CA LEU A 76 17.01 -14.83 -30.36
C LEU A 76 16.99 -15.54 -31.71
N ALA A 77 17.25 -16.85 -31.77
CA ALA A 77 17.21 -17.64 -33.01
C ALA A 77 15.84 -17.59 -33.71
N HIS A 78 14.76 -17.40 -32.94
CA HIS A 78 13.40 -17.20 -33.44
C HIS A 78 13.03 -15.72 -33.67
N GLY A 79 14.00 -14.81 -33.56
CA GLY A 79 13.87 -13.38 -33.86
C GLY A 79 13.32 -12.52 -32.72
N PHE A 80 13.18 -13.06 -31.50
CA PHE A 80 12.72 -12.27 -30.34
C PHE A 80 13.78 -11.29 -29.86
N ALA A 81 13.36 -10.09 -29.46
CA ALA A 81 14.13 -9.33 -28.49
C ALA A 81 13.99 -10.01 -27.13
N THR A 82 15.08 -10.15 -26.35
CA THR A 82 15.03 -10.82 -25.05
C THR A 82 15.35 -9.87 -23.90
N ALA A 83 14.78 -10.13 -22.73
CA ALA A 83 15.03 -9.36 -21.51
C ALA A 83 15.18 -10.26 -20.28
N TYR A 84 15.99 -9.82 -19.32
CA TYR A 84 16.26 -10.55 -18.08
C TYR A 84 16.66 -9.62 -16.95
N THR A 85 16.35 -10.02 -15.72
CA THR A 85 16.75 -9.32 -14.50
C THR A 85 17.31 -10.29 -13.47
N ASP A 86 18.30 -9.84 -12.72
CA ASP A 86 18.83 -10.54 -11.53
C ASP A 86 17.95 -10.35 -10.29
N THR A 87 16.90 -9.54 -10.38
CA THR A 87 15.98 -9.18 -9.30
C THR A 87 16.55 -8.35 -8.16
N GLY A 88 17.65 -7.61 -8.38
CA GLY A 88 18.19 -6.66 -7.40
C GLY A 88 19.39 -7.18 -6.59
N HIS A 89 19.89 -8.37 -6.89
CA HIS A 89 21.04 -8.97 -6.21
C HIS A 89 21.81 -9.94 -7.10
N ASP A 90 23.06 -10.21 -6.73
CA ASP A 90 23.92 -11.21 -7.37
C ASP A 90 24.21 -12.34 -6.39
N LYS A 91 23.73 -13.56 -6.68
CA LYS A 91 23.89 -14.74 -5.81
C LYS A 91 25.35 -15.17 -5.60
N ARG A 92 26.28 -14.71 -6.44
CA ARG A 92 27.73 -14.90 -6.25
C ARG A 92 28.28 -14.07 -5.09
N VAL A 93 27.61 -12.96 -4.78
CA VAL A 93 28.00 -12.00 -3.74
C VAL A 93 27.12 -12.14 -2.50
N GLN A 94 25.82 -12.34 -2.71
CA GLN A 94 24.78 -12.45 -1.69
C GLN A 94 24.17 -13.86 -1.80
N PRO A 95 24.86 -14.91 -1.32
CA PRO A 95 24.40 -16.27 -1.45
C PRO A 95 23.09 -16.50 -0.67
N GLY A 96 22.22 -17.35 -1.21
CA GLY A 96 20.98 -17.71 -0.53
C GLY A 96 20.04 -16.51 -0.32
N GLY A 97 19.46 -16.42 0.87
CA GLY A 97 18.53 -15.36 1.29
C GLY A 97 19.20 -14.09 1.83
N THR A 98 20.54 -14.05 1.90
CA THR A 98 21.28 -12.94 2.51
C THR A 98 21.04 -11.58 1.85
N PHE A 99 20.53 -11.55 0.62
CA PHE A 99 20.16 -10.30 -0.05
C PHE A 99 19.03 -9.55 0.66
N ALA A 100 18.15 -10.26 1.38
CA ALA A 100 17.05 -9.66 2.13
C ALA A 100 17.49 -9.12 3.50
N HIS A 101 18.68 -9.51 3.97
CA HIS A 101 19.17 -9.14 5.30
C HIS A 101 19.25 -7.61 5.46
N ASN A 102 18.42 -7.05 6.34
CA ASN A 102 18.25 -5.64 6.64
C ASN A 102 18.04 -4.80 5.37
N ASN A 103 17.44 -5.40 4.33
CA ASN A 103 17.32 -4.79 3.02
C ASN A 103 15.97 -5.05 2.36
N PHE A 104 14.97 -4.34 2.87
CA PHE A 104 13.60 -4.38 2.36
C PHE A 104 13.48 -4.02 0.88
N HIS A 105 14.34 -3.13 0.35
CA HIS A 105 14.29 -2.76 -1.07
C HIS A 105 14.58 -3.95 -1.99
N LYS A 106 15.57 -4.78 -1.65
CA LYS A 106 15.88 -5.99 -2.43
C LYS A 106 14.80 -7.06 -2.28
N LEU A 107 14.15 -7.15 -1.12
CA LEU A 107 12.98 -8.00 -0.94
C LEU A 107 11.82 -7.58 -1.88
N VAL A 108 11.57 -6.29 -2.01
CA VAL A 108 10.56 -5.75 -2.96
C VAL A 108 10.96 -5.98 -4.43
N ASP A 109 12.24 -5.85 -4.75
CA ASP A 109 12.79 -6.13 -6.09
C ASP A 109 12.61 -7.61 -6.47
N TYR A 110 12.95 -8.51 -5.55
CA TYR A 110 12.69 -9.95 -5.65
C TYR A 110 11.19 -10.27 -5.77
N GLY A 111 10.36 -9.61 -4.95
CA GLY A 111 8.92 -9.82 -4.86
C GLY A 111 8.22 -9.54 -6.18
N PHE A 112 8.31 -8.31 -6.68
CA PHE A 112 7.56 -7.91 -7.88
C PHE A 112 8.21 -6.81 -8.72
N ARG A 113 9.02 -5.92 -8.12
CA ARG A 113 9.39 -4.65 -8.77
C ARG A 113 10.40 -4.82 -9.90
N ALA A 114 11.39 -5.71 -9.76
CA ALA A 114 12.46 -5.83 -10.74
C ALA A 114 12.00 -6.38 -12.09
N VAL A 115 11.07 -7.34 -12.08
CA VAL A 115 10.49 -7.91 -13.31
C VAL A 115 9.75 -6.83 -14.10
N HIS A 116 8.88 -6.08 -13.41
CA HIS A 116 8.12 -4.98 -14.00
C HIS A 116 9.01 -3.90 -14.61
N LEU A 117 9.93 -3.35 -13.82
CA LEU A 117 10.80 -2.27 -14.28
C LEU A 117 11.71 -2.71 -15.43
N THR A 118 12.13 -3.97 -15.45
CA THR A 118 12.91 -4.53 -16.56
C THR A 118 12.07 -4.69 -17.82
N ALA A 119 10.81 -5.14 -17.71
CA ALA A 119 9.89 -5.21 -18.86
C ALA A 119 9.66 -3.83 -19.48
N VAL A 120 9.41 -2.81 -18.66
CA VAL A 120 9.25 -1.40 -19.09
C VAL A 120 10.53 -0.88 -19.76
N SER A 121 11.69 -1.14 -19.15
CA SER A 121 12.99 -0.71 -19.69
C SER A 121 13.32 -1.40 -21.02
N ALA A 122 13.05 -2.70 -21.14
CA ALA A 122 13.25 -3.45 -22.36
C ALA A 122 12.37 -2.96 -23.51
N LYS A 123 11.09 -2.67 -23.25
CA LYS A 123 10.18 -2.06 -24.24
C LYS A 123 10.67 -0.69 -24.68
N THR A 124 11.17 0.11 -23.75
CA THR A 124 11.74 1.44 -24.04
C THR A 124 12.99 1.34 -24.93
N LEU A 125 13.92 0.44 -24.60
CA LEU A 125 15.14 0.20 -25.38
C LEU A 125 14.82 -0.36 -26.78
N ALA A 126 13.90 -1.32 -26.87
CA ALA A 126 13.44 -1.85 -28.15
C ALA A 126 12.80 -0.76 -29.02
N THR A 127 11.93 0.08 -28.44
CA THR A 127 11.30 1.21 -29.14
C THR A 127 12.33 2.19 -29.66
N HIS A 128 13.34 2.52 -28.86
CA HIS A 128 14.40 3.42 -29.27
C HIS A 128 15.23 2.85 -30.43
N LEU A 129 15.61 1.57 -30.35
CA LEU A 129 16.46 0.97 -31.39
C LEU A 129 15.72 0.72 -32.70
N TYR A 130 14.50 0.20 -32.63
CA TYR A 130 13.75 -0.21 -33.82
C TYR A 130 12.81 0.87 -34.36
N GLY A 131 12.65 1.99 -33.65
CA GLY A 131 11.72 3.06 -33.99
C GLY A 131 10.23 2.70 -33.80
N LYS A 132 9.94 1.54 -33.20
CA LYS A 132 8.60 1.05 -32.90
C LYS A 132 8.61 0.14 -31.67
N ALA A 133 7.55 0.21 -30.87
CA ALA A 133 7.37 -0.66 -29.71
C ALA A 133 7.16 -2.13 -30.14
N PRO A 134 7.48 -3.11 -29.28
CA PRO A 134 7.09 -4.50 -29.50
C PRO A 134 5.59 -4.61 -29.76
N ALA A 135 5.22 -5.37 -30.78
CA ALA A 135 3.82 -5.65 -31.10
C ALA A 135 3.19 -6.60 -30.07
N TYR A 136 4.00 -7.54 -29.57
CA TYR A 136 3.62 -8.49 -28.52
C TYR A 136 4.79 -8.70 -27.55
N SER A 137 4.48 -8.91 -26.28
CA SER A 137 5.44 -9.20 -25.21
C SER A 137 5.08 -10.49 -24.50
N TYR A 138 6.05 -11.37 -24.31
CA TYR A 138 5.85 -12.69 -23.73
C TYR A 138 6.72 -12.85 -22.49
N PHE A 139 6.18 -13.51 -21.45
CA PHE A 139 6.94 -13.94 -20.29
C PHE A 139 6.95 -15.45 -20.18
N ASN A 140 8.10 -16.04 -19.85
CA ASN A 140 8.21 -17.46 -19.53
C ASN A 140 9.00 -17.68 -18.25
N GLY A 141 8.38 -18.31 -17.27
CA GLY A 141 9.06 -18.70 -16.05
C GLY A 141 8.52 -19.99 -15.46
N CYS A 142 9.38 -20.73 -14.77
CA CYS A 142 9.02 -21.89 -13.96
C CYS A 142 9.50 -21.72 -12.53
N SER A 143 8.83 -22.33 -11.53
CA SER A 143 9.18 -22.19 -10.10
C SER A 143 8.96 -20.75 -9.61
N THR A 144 9.99 -20.10 -9.04
CA THR A 144 10.00 -18.64 -8.78
C THR A 144 9.66 -17.82 -10.02
N GLY A 145 10.05 -18.29 -11.22
CA GLY A 145 9.65 -17.68 -12.47
C GLY A 145 8.16 -17.84 -12.74
N GLY A 146 7.55 -18.97 -12.36
CA GLY A 146 6.11 -19.16 -12.42
C GLY A 146 5.38 -18.24 -11.43
N ARG A 147 5.93 -18.03 -10.23
CA ARG A 147 5.44 -17.00 -9.30
C ARG A 147 5.51 -15.60 -9.92
N GLN A 148 6.64 -15.24 -10.52
CA GLN A 148 6.84 -13.96 -11.22
C GLN A 148 5.88 -13.78 -12.39
N ALA A 149 5.56 -14.86 -13.11
CA ALA A 149 4.57 -14.90 -14.16
C ALA A 149 3.17 -14.56 -13.63
N LEU A 150 2.72 -15.25 -12.56
CA LEU A 150 1.43 -14.95 -11.93
C LEU A 150 1.40 -13.55 -11.31
N MET A 151 2.48 -13.14 -10.62
CA MET A 151 2.62 -11.81 -10.04
C MET A 151 2.52 -10.71 -11.10
N SER A 152 3.09 -10.93 -12.29
CA SER A 152 2.97 -10.00 -13.42
C SER A 152 1.53 -9.94 -13.95
N ALA A 153 0.85 -11.08 -14.06
CA ALA A 153 -0.57 -11.11 -14.46
C ALA A 153 -1.47 -10.36 -13.46
N GLN A 154 -1.22 -10.54 -12.15
CA GLN A 154 -2.00 -9.93 -11.07
C GLN A 154 -1.72 -8.43 -10.93
N ARG A 155 -0.45 -8.03 -10.80
CA ARG A 155 -0.07 -6.64 -10.47
C ARG A 155 0.20 -5.77 -11.68
N PHE A 156 0.77 -6.33 -12.74
CA PHE A 156 1.26 -5.59 -13.92
C PHE A 156 0.73 -6.19 -15.22
N PRO A 157 -0.60 -6.32 -15.38
CA PRO A 157 -1.21 -7.05 -16.50
C PRO A 157 -0.75 -6.56 -17.88
N GLN A 158 -0.34 -5.29 -18.00
CA GLN A 158 0.17 -4.65 -19.21
C GLN A 158 1.58 -5.07 -19.64
N ASP A 159 2.34 -5.76 -18.78
CA ASP A 159 3.73 -6.08 -19.08
C ASP A 159 3.85 -7.14 -20.18
N PHE A 160 2.91 -8.09 -20.23
CA PHE A 160 2.96 -9.21 -21.18
C PHE A 160 1.58 -9.52 -21.74
N ASP A 161 1.52 -9.87 -23.02
CA ASP A 161 0.33 -10.30 -23.74
C ASP A 161 0.15 -11.82 -23.64
N GLY A 162 1.26 -12.57 -23.56
CA GLY A 162 1.27 -14.00 -23.28
C GLY A 162 2.19 -14.34 -22.11
N ILE A 163 1.72 -15.13 -21.17
CA ILE A 163 2.47 -15.57 -19.99
C ILE A 163 2.48 -17.10 -19.93
N ILE A 164 3.68 -17.68 -19.75
CA ILE A 164 3.87 -19.08 -19.37
C ILE A 164 4.24 -19.14 -17.89
N ALA A 165 3.38 -19.78 -17.08
CA ALA A 165 3.58 -19.98 -15.65
C ALA A 165 3.76 -21.48 -15.33
N GLY A 166 5.00 -21.97 -15.38
CA GLY A 166 5.33 -23.35 -15.02
C GLY A 166 5.52 -23.52 -13.51
N ALA A 167 4.98 -24.59 -12.94
CA ALA A 167 5.13 -24.96 -11.52
C ALA A 167 5.23 -23.73 -10.58
N PRO A 168 4.24 -22.83 -10.57
CA PRO A 168 4.40 -21.53 -9.93
C PRO A 168 4.46 -21.67 -8.40
N ALA A 169 5.50 -21.09 -7.79
CA ALA A 169 5.59 -20.92 -6.34
C ALA A 169 4.66 -19.78 -5.86
N ALA A 170 3.36 -19.88 -6.14
CA ALA A 170 2.38 -18.82 -6.01
C ALA A 170 2.16 -18.43 -4.54
N ASP A 171 1.76 -19.39 -3.72
CA ASP A 171 1.76 -19.30 -2.25
C ASP A 171 3.19 -19.58 -1.74
N TYR A 172 4.04 -18.56 -1.85
CA TYR A 172 5.47 -18.70 -1.57
C TYR A 172 5.71 -18.88 -0.07
N SER A 173 4.97 -18.14 0.75
CA SER A 173 5.09 -18.21 2.21
C SER A 173 4.62 -19.57 2.76
N GLY A 174 3.45 -20.06 2.35
CA GLY A 174 2.97 -21.40 2.70
C GLY A 174 3.92 -22.50 2.22
N LEU A 175 4.47 -22.35 1.01
CA LEU A 175 5.49 -23.25 0.47
C LEU A 175 6.71 -23.34 1.39
N LYS A 176 7.21 -22.23 1.95
CA LYS A 176 8.38 -22.26 2.85
C LYS A 176 8.13 -23.02 4.13
N PHE A 177 6.96 -22.87 4.73
CA PHE A 177 6.57 -23.69 5.88
C PHE A 177 6.43 -25.16 5.51
N SER A 178 5.88 -25.47 4.33
CA SER A 178 5.80 -26.84 3.82
C SER A 178 7.17 -27.48 3.61
N GLN A 179 8.14 -26.74 3.07
CA GLN A 179 9.50 -27.24 2.89
C GLN A 179 10.14 -27.61 4.24
N ALA A 180 10.05 -26.73 5.24
CA ALA A 180 10.54 -26.99 6.60
C ALA A 180 9.81 -28.17 7.27
N TRP A 181 8.48 -28.22 7.17
CA TRP A 181 7.65 -29.29 7.72
C TRP A 181 8.06 -30.68 7.18
N ARG A 182 8.25 -30.78 5.85
CA ARG A 182 8.60 -32.04 5.18
C ARG A 182 10.04 -32.47 5.44
N VAL A 183 10.98 -31.53 5.44
CA VAL A 183 12.38 -31.82 5.80
C VAL A 183 12.46 -32.33 7.24
N SER A 184 11.72 -31.72 8.17
CA SER A 184 11.65 -32.17 9.57
C SER A 184 11.12 -33.60 9.70
N ALA A 185 10.10 -33.97 8.91
CA ALA A 185 9.56 -35.32 8.90
C ALA A 185 10.59 -36.35 8.40
N ILE A 186 11.12 -36.14 7.19
CA ILE A 186 11.97 -37.16 6.52
C ILE A 186 13.34 -37.26 7.18
N SER A 187 13.98 -36.15 7.55
CA SER A 187 15.32 -36.17 8.17
C SER A 187 15.37 -36.94 9.50
N ARG A 188 14.26 -36.97 10.26
CA ARG A 188 14.16 -37.69 11.54
C ARG A 188 13.95 -39.20 11.38
N SER A 189 13.47 -39.65 10.22
CA SER A 189 13.20 -41.06 9.95
C SER A 189 14.44 -41.87 9.56
N GLY A 190 15.43 -41.22 8.93
CA GLY A 190 16.59 -41.91 8.36
C GLY A 190 16.32 -42.57 6.99
N LEU A 191 15.14 -42.35 6.39
CA LEU A 191 14.78 -42.87 5.07
C LEU A 191 15.86 -42.58 4.02
N THR A 192 16.26 -43.62 3.32
CA THR A 192 17.23 -43.62 2.22
C THR A 192 16.53 -43.50 0.87
N GLU A 193 17.29 -43.21 -0.17
CA GLU A 193 16.75 -43.22 -1.53
C GLU A 193 16.22 -44.61 -1.93
N THR A 194 16.87 -45.69 -1.47
CA THR A 194 16.42 -47.06 -1.73
C THR A 194 15.02 -47.29 -1.16
N GLU A 195 14.79 -46.90 0.10
CA GLU A 195 13.47 -47.02 0.74
C GLU A 195 12.43 -46.12 0.07
N ALA A 196 12.81 -44.92 -0.38
CA ALA A 196 11.93 -44.06 -1.18
C ALA A 196 11.50 -44.73 -2.50
N LEU A 197 12.39 -45.47 -3.16
CA LEU A 197 12.06 -46.23 -4.36
C LEU A 197 11.18 -47.46 -4.06
N VAL A 198 11.36 -48.12 -2.91
CA VAL A 198 10.46 -49.18 -2.44
C VAL A 198 9.06 -48.60 -2.18
N LEU A 199 8.97 -47.46 -1.50
CA LEU A 199 7.75 -46.70 -1.28
C LEU A 199 7.05 -46.37 -2.60
N ALA A 200 7.81 -45.85 -3.58
CA ALA A 200 7.29 -45.59 -4.92
C ALA A 200 6.69 -46.86 -5.56
N GLY A 201 7.34 -48.01 -5.41
CA GLY A 201 6.83 -49.29 -5.87
C GLY A 201 5.44 -49.63 -5.30
N HIS A 202 5.23 -49.40 -4.00
CA HIS A 202 3.92 -49.60 -3.35
C HIS A 202 2.87 -48.60 -3.83
N ILE A 203 3.23 -47.32 -3.94
CA ILE A 203 2.36 -46.24 -4.42
C ILE A 203 1.89 -46.52 -5.85
N TYR A 204 2.82 -46.80 -6.77
CA TYR A 204 2.49 -47.05 -8.17
C TYR A 204 1.73 -48.36 -8.36
N ALA A 205 2.00 -49.39 -7.54
CA ALA A 205 1.18 -50.61 -7.54
C ALA A 205 -0.29 -50.34 -7.16
N ALA A 206 -0.55 -49.36 -6.29
CA ALA A 206 -1.90 -48.97 -5.91
C ALA A 206 -2.57 -48.01 -6.91
N CYS A 207 -1.78 -47.22 -7.66
CA CYS A 207 -2.31 -46.00 -8.29
C CYS A 207 -2.09 -45.83 -9.81
N ASP A 208 -1.15 -46.56 -10.44
CA ASP A 208 -0.85 -46.49 -11.89
C ASP A 208 -2.11 -46.81 -12.75
N ASP A 209 -2.74 -47.96 -12.51
CA ASP A 209 -3.88 -48.44 -13.33
C ASP A 209 -5.21 -47.69 -13.08
N LEU A 210 -5.23 -46.65 -12.23
CA LEU A 210 -6.45 -45.91 -11.92
C LEU A 210 -6.99 -45.15 -13.13
N ASP A 211 -6.15 -44.72 -14.06
CA ASP A 211 -6.57 -44.09 -15.31
C ASP A 211 -6.99 -45.10 -16.41
N GLY A 212 -6.84 -46.40 -16.13
CA GLY A 212 -7.12 -47.51 -17.05
C GLY A 212 -5.93 -47.93 -17.91
N THR A 213 -4.73 -47.42 -17.61
CA THR A 213 -3.48 -47.77 -18.26
C THR A 213 -2.44 -48.09 -17.19
N LYS A 214 -1.70 -49.19 -17.38
CA LYS A 214 -0.57 -49.54 -16.52
C LYS A 214 0.72 -49.25 -17.25
N ASP A 215 1.14 -47.98 -17.21
CA ASP A 215 2.28 -47.48 -17.99
C ASP A 215 3.39 -46.86 -17.13
N GLY A 216 3.27 -46.99 -15.80
CA GLY A 216 4.25 -46.49 -14.85
C GLY A 216 4.11 -44.99 -14.60
N LEU A 217 2.97 -44.37 -14.91
CA LEU A 217 2.67 -42.99 -14.61
C LEU A 217 1.38 -42.88 -13.79
N ILE A 218 1.35 -41.92 -12.87
CA ILE A 218 0.11 -41.53 -12.19
C ILE A 218 -0.45 -40.30 -12.92
N SER A 219 -1.51 -40.49 -13.69
CA SER A 219 -2.11 -39.41 -14.50
C SER A 219 -2.84 -38.35 -13.69
N ASP A 220 -3.40 -38.71 -12.52
CA ASP A 220 -3.95 -37.78 -11.52
C ASP A 220 -3.84 -38.39 -10.12
N PRO A 221 -2.90 -37.93 -9.27
CA PRO A 221 -2.69 -38.48 -7.94
C PRO A 221 -3.86 -38.26 -6.98
N ARG A 222 -4.81 -37.36 -7.28
CA ARG A 222 -6.01 -37.15 -6.44
C ARG A 222 -6.97 -38.33 -6.45
N ARG A 223 -6.80 -39.25 -7.41
CA ARG A 223 -7.59 -40.50 -7.52
C ARG A 223 -6.98 -41.62 -6.69
N CYS A 224 -5.73 -41.47 -6.27
CA CYS A 224 -4.99 -42.42 -5.47
C CYS A 224 -5.42 -42.31 -4.01
N ASP A 225 -5.98 -43.39 -3.46
CA ASP A 225 -6.37 -43.50 -2.04
C ASP A 225 -5.27 -44.19 -1.22
N PHE A 226 -4.00 -44.03 -1.60
CA PHE A 226 -2.88 -44.68 -0.92
C PHE A 226 -2.82 -44.25 0.56
N ASP A 227 -2.76 -45.23 1.46
CA ASP A 227 -2.72 -45.01 2.89
C ASP A 227 -1.51 -45.72 3.51
N VAL A 228 -0.71 -44.97 4.28
CA VAL A 228 0.55 -45.45 4.85
C VAL A 228 0.35 -46.64 5.78
N ASP A 229 -0.70 -46.64 6.61
CA ASP A 229 -0.95 -47.72 7.57
C ASP A 229 -1.48 -48.98 6.89
N ARG A 230 -2.33 -48.82 5.88
CA ARG A 230 -2.98 -49.91 5.15
C ARG A 230 -2.08 -50.56 4.11
N ASP A 231 -1.34 -49.76 3.33
CA ASP A 231 -0.75 -50.21 2.07
C ASP A 231 0.76 -50.51 2.16
N LEU A 232 1.44 -50.00 3.19
CA LEU A 232 2.83 -50.35 3.43
C LEU A 232 2.96 -51.59 4.33
N PRO A 233 3.95 -52.47 4.09
CA PRO A 233 4.26 -53.61 4.96
C PRO A 233 5.05 -53.21 6.22
N HIS A 234 4.65 -53.70 7.40
CA HIS A 234 5.32 -53.43 8.67
C HIS A 234 6.51 -54.38 8.85
N CYS A 235 7.64 -53.89 9.34
CA CYS A 235 8.80 -54.75 9.60
C CYS A 235 8.53 -55.73 10.75
N GLU A 236 8.50 -57.04 10.46
CA GLU A 236 8.49 -58.11 11.46
C GLU A 236 9.88 -58.77 11.52
N GLY A 237 10.74 -58.32 12.44
CA GLY A 237 12.08 -58.87 12.62
C GLY A 237 13.20 -58.00 12.01
N ALA A 238 14.32 -58.61 11.62
CA ALA A 238 15.55 -57.90 11.21
C ALA A 238 15.73 -57.76 9.68
N ASP A 239 14.69 -58.04 8.90
CA ASP A 239 14.72 -57.91 7.44
C ASP A 239 14.07 -56.57 7.07
N THR A 240 14.89 -55.58 6.72
CA THR A 240 14.49 -54.16 6.56
C THR A 240 14.32 -53.74 5.10
N ASP A 241 14.76 -54.54 4.14
CA ASP A 241 14.91 -54.10 2.74
C ASP A 241 13.57 -53.97 1.97
N ALA A 242 12.43 -54.36 2.56
CA ALA A 242 11.11 -54.36 1.92
C ALA A 242 9.95 -54.02 2.85
N CYS A 243 10.21 -53.36 3.98
CA CYS A 243 9.21 -52.98 4.97
C CYS A 243 9.55 -51.63 5.60
N PHE A 244 8.56 -51.01 6.25
CA PHE A 244 8.72 -49.72 6.92
C PHE A 244 8.48 -49.86 8.42
N ASP A 245 9.41 -49.35 9.21
CA ASP A 245 9.32 -49.30 10.66
C ASP A 245 8.35 -48.20 11.14
N GLN A 246 8.15 -48.12 12.47
CA GLN A 246 7.21 -47.16 13.04
C GLN A 246 7.65 -45.70 12.83
N ALA A 247 8.95 -45.40 12.90
CA ALA A 247 9.46 -44.04 12.75
C ALA A 247 9.33 -43.56 11.30
N GLU A 248 9.64 -44.43 10.34
CA GLU A 248 9.47 -44.17 8.90
C GLU A 248 8.00 -43.93 8.55
N ARG A 249 7.08 -44.74 9.08
CA ARG A 249 5.64 -44.58 8.85
C ARG A 249 5.12 -43.26 9.40
N GLU A 250 5.48 -42.88 10.62
CA GLU A 250 5.04 -41.61 11.19
C GLU A 250 5.61 -40.41 10.40
N ALA A 251 6.85 -40.50 9.92
CA ALA A 251 7.42 -39.49 9.03
C ALA A 251 6.67 -39.39 7.69
N LEU A 252 6.32 -40.52 7.08
CA LEU A 252 5.54 -40.55 5.84
C LEU A 252 4.12 -39.99 6.04
N LYS A 253 3.46 -40.30 7.17
CA LYS A 253 2.17 -39.69 7.52
C LYS A 253 2.27 -38.18 7.65
N GLN A 254 3.33 -37.68 8.28
CA GLN A 254 3.57 -36.23 8.39
C GLN A 254 3.86 -35.60 7.02
N TYR A 255 4.64 -36.27 6.15
CA TYR A 255 4.95 -35.79 4.80
C TYR A 255 3.68 -35.63 3.93
N TYR A 256 2.77 -36.59 4.01
CA TYR A 256 1.49 -36.59 3.28
C TYR A 256 0.35 -35.87 4.02
N ALA A 257 0.63 -35.18 5.13
CA ALA A 257 -0.35 -34.37 5.86
C ALA A 257 -0.33 -32.91 5.37
N PRO A 258 -1.45 -32.17 5.50
CA PRO A 258 -1.45 -30.72 5.32
C PRO A 258 -0.59 -30.03 6.39
N VAL A 259 -0.06 -28.86 6.06
CA VAL A 259 0.78 -28.07 6.95
C VAL A 259 -0.11 -27.15 7.78
N MET A 260 -0.02 -27.27 9.10
CA MET A 260 -0.76 -26.44 10.04
C MET A 260 0.17 -25.40 10.66
N LEU A 261 -0.26 -24.14 10.73
CA LEU A 261 0.42 -23.04 11.42
C LEU A 261 -0.58 -22.31 12.31
N ALA A 262 -0.31 -22.21 13.61
CA ALA A 262 -1.19 -21.59 14.60
C ALA A 262 -2.66 -22.10 14.55
N GLY A 263 -2.85 -23.36 14.17
CA GLY A 263 -4.17 -24.00 14.05
C GLY A 263 -4.86 -23.81 12.71
N GLU A 264 -4.25 -23.10 11.75
CA GLU A 264 -4.77 -22.89 10.40
C GLU A 264 -3.99 -23.74 9.38
N GLU A 265 -4.69 -24.27 8.36
CA GLU A 265 -4.02 -24.92 7.23
C GLU A 265 -3.38 -23.85 6.35
N VAL A 266 -2.05 -23.86 6.24
CA VAL A 266 -1.28 -22.89 5.44
C VAL A 266 -0.71 -23.47 4.16
N TYR A 267 -0.74 -24.80 4.00
CA TYR A 267 -0.34 -25.44 2.75
C TYR A 267 -0.93 -26.85 2.62
N PRO A 268 -1.43 -27.25 1.44
CA PRO A 268 -2.10 -28.54 1.27
C PRO A 268 -1.14 -29.73 1.34
N ALA A 269 -1.69 -30.90 1.65
CA ALA A 269 -0.99 -32.19 1.66
C ALA A 269 -0.33 -32.49 0.30
N MET A 270 0.90 -33.00 0.33
CA MET A 270 1.62 -33.40 -0.89
C MET A 270 0.92 -34.57 -1.57
N PRO A 271 0.75 -34.55 -2.91
CA PRO A 271 0.34 -35.73 -3.64
C PRO A 271 1.45 -36.78 -3.64
N VAL A 272 1.05 -38.04 -3.70
CA VAL A 272 1.96 -39.15 -3.95
C VAL A 272 2.45 -39.17 -5.40
N GLY A 273 3.56 -39.85 -5.65
CA GLY A 273 4.06 -40.16 -6.99
C GLY A 273 5.42 -39.53 -7.31
N SER A 274 5.88 -38.60 -6.49
CA SER A 274 7.18 -37.90 -6.64
C SER A 274 8.39 -38.74 -6.21
N GLU A 275 8.14 -39.85 -5.54
CA GLU A 275 9.15 -40.77 -4.97
C GLU A 275 9.83 -41.61 -6.07
N VAL A 276 9.15 -41.73 -7.23
CA VAL A 276 9.50 -42.63 -8.33
C VAL A 276 10.89 -42.38 -8.91
N LEU A 277 11.45 -43.43 -9.51
CA LEU A 277 12.67 -43.32 -10.32
C LEU A 277 12.37 -42.52 -11.60
N GLY A 278 13.12 -41.45 -11.84
CA GLY A 278 12.98 -40.63 -13.03
C GLY A 278 14.26 -39.85 -13.35
N ALA A 279 14.30 -39.24 -14.53
CA ALA A 279 15.43 -38.40 -14.92
C ALA A 279 15.44 -37.10 -14.10
N THR A 280 16.51 -36.81 -13.37
CA THR A 280 16.67 -35.55 -12.67
C THR A 280 16.97 -34.41 -13.64
N TYR A 281 17.10 -33.18 -13.12
CA TYR A 281 17.51 -32.03 -13.93
C TYR A 281 18.93 -32.15 -14.52
N THR A 282 19.78 -33.05 -13.98
CA THR A 282 21.10 -33.41 -14.53
C THR A 282 21.05 -34.62 -15.46
N GLN A 283 19.86 -35.17 -15.72
CA GLN A 283 19.60 -36.39 -16.51
C GLN A 283 20.08 -37.69 -15.86
N GLU A 284 20.38 -37.67 -14.56
CA GLU A 284 20.63 -38.90 -13.80
C GLU A 284 19.31 -39.58 -13.43
N LEU A 285 19.24 -40.92 -13.49
CA LEU A 285 18.07 -41.65 -13.04
C LEU A 285 18.14 -41.85 -11.52
N ARG A 286 17.29 -41.13 -10.78
CA ARG A 286 17.24 -41.10 -9.31
C ARG A 286 15.78 -41.00 -8.86
N SER A 287 15.53 -41.21 -7.57
CA SER A 287 14.22 -40.85 -6.99
C SER A 287 13.94 -39.36 -7.24
N GLY A 288 12.68 -38.98 -7.48
CA GLY A 288 12.31 -37.57 -7.58
C GLY A 288 12.55 -36.80 -6.27
N TRP A 289 12.64 -37.48 -5.14
CA TRP A 289 13.06 -36.88 -3.87
C TRP A 289 14.54 -36.48 -3.85
N PHE A 290 15.37 -36.95 -4.78
CA PHE A 290 16.76 -36.54 -4.90
C PHE A 290 16.95 -35.35 -5.87
N PRO A 291 17.72 -34.30 -5.52
CA PRO A 291 18.33 -33.97 -4.23
C PRO A 291 17.44 -33.09 -3.33
N TRP A 292 16.12 -33.08 -3.57
CA TRP A 292 15.17 -32.18 -2.94
C TRP A 292 14.97 -32.43 -1.46
N LEU A 293 14.61 -33.67 -1.10
CA LEU A 293 14.41 -34.18 0.25
C LEU A 293 15.52 -35.12 0.71
N LEU A 294 16.14 -35.84 -0.22
CA LEU A 294 17.18 -36.83 0.05
C LEU A 294 18.47 -36.47 -0.69
N ASN A 295 19.62 -36.59 -0.04
CA ASN A 295 20.92 -36.40 -0.68
C ASN A 295 22.00 -37.22 0.03
N ASP A 296 22.56 -38.23 -0.64
CA ASP A 296 23.39 -39.28 -0.02
C ASP A 296 24.54 -38.76 0.87
N ASN A 297 25.15 -37.64 0.49
CA ASN A 297 26.31 -37.07 1.20
C ASN A 297 26.39 -35.53 1.10
N GLY A 298 25.26 -34.86 0.83
CA GLY A 298 25.23 -33.41 0.55
C GLY A 298 24.05 -32.70 1.19
N PRO A 299 23.99 -31.37 1.12
CA PRO A 299 22.87 -30.61 1.65
C PRO A 299 21.60 -30.91 0.86
N VAL A 300 20.49 -31.04 1.58
CA VAL A 300 19.15 -31.21 1.02
C VAL A 300 18.64 -29.85 0.55
N LEU A 301 18.10 -29.75 -0.68
CA LEU A 301 17.75 -28.44 -1.25
C LEU A 301 16.62 -27.73 -0.50
N LEU A 302 15.61 -28.47 -0.04
CA LEU A 302 14.49 -27.89 0.70
C LEU A 302 14.95 -27.30 2.04
N ASP A 303 15.93 -27.92 2.70
CA ASP A 303 16.50 -27.42 3.96
C ASP A 303 17.20 -26.06 3.76
N LEU A 304 17.98 -25.92 2.68
CA LEU A 304 18.63 -24.66 2.33
C LEU A 304 17.62 -23.54 2.06
N LEU A 305 16.59 -23.85 1.27
CA LEU A 305 15.54 -22.88 0.90
C LEU A 305 14.66 -22.49 2.08
N GLY A 306 14.38 -23.41 3.01
CA GLY A 306 13.65 -23.16 4.25
C GLY A 306 14.49 -22.35 5.25
N SER A 307 15.73 -22.76 5.50
CA SER A 307 16.63 -22.08 6.45
C SER A 307 16.79 -20.58 6.18
N ASP A 308 17.01 -20.23 4.92
CA ASP A 308 17.21 -18.82 4.52
C ASP A 308 15.95 -17.97 4.68
N PHE A 309 14.77 -18.57 4.54
CA PHE A 309 13.50 -17.90 4.80
C PHE A 309 13.39 -17.51 6.27
N PHE A 310 13.59 -18.46 7.18
CA PHE A 310 13.53 -18.20 8.63
C PHE A 310 14.58 -17.21 9.12
N ARG A 311 15.76 -17.18 8.49
CA ARG A 311 16.84 -16.27 8.90
C ARG A 311 16.62 -14.82 8.48
N TYR A 312 16.04 -14.58 7.30
CA TYR A 312 16.10 -13.26 6.66
C TYR A 312 14.74 -12.72 6.18
N MET A 313 13.66 -13.48 6.32
CA MET A 313 12.39 -13.16 5.64
C MET A 313 11.13 -13.43 6.49
N THR A 314 11.22 -14.24 7.54
CA THR A 314 10.06 -14.65 8.34
C THR A 314 9.72 -13.71 9.49
N PHE A 315 10.70 -13.00 10.05
CA PHE A 315 10.55 -12.17 11.26
C PHE A 315 10.71 -10.68 10.95
N ILE A 316 10.17 -9.80 11.80
CA ILE A 316 10.32 -8.33 11.64
C ILE A 316 11.79 -7.91 11.74
N GLU A 317 12.51 -8.48 12.70
CA GLU A 317 13.97 -8.34 12.82
C GLU A 317 14.64 -9.61 12.31
N ASP A 318 15.62 -9.48 11.42
CA ASP A 318 16.33 -10.63 10.89
C ASP A 318 17.04 -11.43 11.99
N GLN A 319 17.00 -12.75 11.84
CA GLN A 319 17.61 -13.70 12.75
C GLN A 319 18.68 -14.50 11.97
N PRO A 320 19.84 -13.92 11.63
CA PRO A 320 20.83 -14.55 10.75
C PRO A 320 21.36 -15.90 11.26
N ASP A 321 21.32 -16.11 12.58
CA ASP A 321 21.76 -17.34 13.25
C ASP A 321 20.58 -18.28 13.61
N TYR A 322 19.37 -18.02 13.11
CA TYR A 322 18.20 -18.83 13.43
C TYR A 322 18.35 -20.28 12.96
N ASP A 323 18.02 -21.19 13.86
CA ASP A 323 17.89 -22.62 13.62
C ASP A 323 16.41 -22.95 13.45
N TRP A 324 15.98 -23.14 12.20
CA TRP A 324 14.57 -23.37 11.89
C TRP A 324 14.04 -24.68 12.48
N THR A 325 14.89 -25.62 12.89
CA THR A 325 14.46 -26.86 13.54
C THR A 325 13.80 -26.63 14.90
N GLN A 326 13.98 -25.43 15.47
CA GLN A 326 13.37 -24.97 16.72
C GLN A 326 12.06 -24.21 16.50
N PHE A 327 11.64 -24.01 15.26
CA PHE A 327 10.42 -23.29 14.95
C PHE A 327 9.18 -24.03 15.47
N ASP A 328 8.33 -23.31 16.21
CA ASP A 328 7.07 -23.83 16.71
C ASP A 328 5.94 -23.51 15.74
N PHE A 329 5.43 -24.54 15.06
CA PHE A 329 4.28 -24.42 14.15
C PHE A 329 2.97 -24.07 14.88
N ALA A 330 2.93 -24.06 16.21
CA ALA A 330 1.79 -23.53 16.96
C ALA A 330 1.75 -21.99 17.01
N GLU A 331 2.83 -21.30 16.64
CA GLU A 331 2.94 -19.84 16.71
C GLU A 331 3.10 -19.21 15.33
N ARG A 332 2.41 -18.08 15.09
CA ARG A 332 2.56 -17.32 13.84
C ARG A 332 3.68 -16.29 14.00
N PRO A 333 4.68 -16.26 13.09
CA PRO A 333 5.77 -15.29 13.18
C PRO A 333 5.32 -13.88 12.82
N ASP A 334 5.92 -12.88 13.46
CA ASP A 334 5.51 -11.47 13.42
C ASP A 334 5.75 -10.76 12.07
N GLY A 335 6.72 -11.22 11.29
CA GLY A 335 7.06 -10.65 9.97
C GLY A 335 6.26 -11.22 8.80
N LEU A 336 5.49 -12.28 9.01
CA LEU A 336 4.90 -13.09 7.95
C LEU A 336 3.96 -12.30 7.03
N ASP A 337 3.01 -11.55 7.60
CA ASP A 337 1.98 -10.86 6.81
C ASP A 337 2.59 -9.80 5.88
N GLY A 338 3.64 -9.11 6.35
CA GLY A 338 4.38 -8.13 5.56
C GLY A 338 5.15 -8.79 4.40
N PHE A 339 5.77 -9.94 4.65
CA PHE A 339 6.46 -10.71 3.62
C PHE A 339 5.49 -11.26 2.57
N SER A 340 4.40 -11.90 3.01
CA SER A 340 3.34 -12.45 2.15
C SER A 340 2.79 -11.39 1.19
N ALA A 341 2.48 -10.20 1.71
CA ALA A 341 1.97 -9.09 0.91
C ALA A 341 2.93 -8.62 -0.21
N ILE A 342 4.21 -8.99 -0.17
CA ILE A 342 5.22 -8.61 -1.16
C ILE A 342 5.47 -9.75 -2.16
N VAL A 343 5.53 -10.99 -1.68
CA VAL A 343 6.07 -12.12 -2.46
C VAL A 343 4.98 -13.05 -2.97
N ASP A 344 3.89 -13.25 -2.22
CA ASP A 344 2.85 -14.20 -2.60
C ASP A 344 2.04 -13.70 -3.80
N ALA A 345 1.88 -14.59 -4.79
CA ALA A 345 1.17 -14.35 -6.04
C ALA A 345 -0.14 -15.14 -6.06
N VAL A 346 -0.99 -14.93 -5.05
CA VAL A 346 -2.22 -15.70 -4.81
C VAL A 346 -3.51 -14.93 -5.09
N ASP A 347 -3.43 -13.72 -5.64
CA ASP A 347 -4.62 -12.94 -6.00
C ASP A 347 -5.38 -13.61 -7.17
N PRO A 348 -6.62 -14.12 -6.96
CA PRO A 348 -7.36 -14.81 -8.00
C PRO A 348 -8.01 -13.86 -9.01
N ASP A 349 -8.02 -12.55 -8.77
CA ASP A 349 -8.56 -11.61 -9.75
C ASP A 349 -7.56 -11.34 -10.89
N LEU A 350 -7.75 -12.08 -11.98
CA LEU A 350 -7.03 -11.86 -13.25
C LEU A 350 -7.86 -11.08 -14.28
N SER A 351 -8.94 -10.39 -13.87
CA SER A 351 -9.83 -9.65 -14.75
C SER A 351 -9.06 -8.66 -15.64
N ARG A 352 -8.14 -7.88 -15.05
CA ARG A 352 -7.34 -6.88 -15.79
C ARG A 352 -6.44 -7.51 -16.85
N PHE A 353 -5.86 -8.68 -16.58
CA PHE A 353 -5.02 -9.41 -17.52
C PHE A 353 -5.85 -10.04 -18.65
N LYS A 354 -6.95 -10.70 -18.29
CA LYS A 354 -7.91 -11.27 -19.24
C LYS A 354 -8.47 -10.21 -20.19
N ASN A 355 -8.97 -9.11 -19.64
CA ASN A 355 -9.76 -8.14 -20.39
C ASN A 355 -8.95 -7.36 -21.42
N ARG A 356 -7.63 -7.23 -21.22
CA ARG A 356 -6.72 -6.67 -22.23
C ARG A 356 -6.29 -7.69 -23.30
N GLY A 357 -6.85 -8.90 -23.28
CA GLY A 357 -6.54 -9.99 -24.20
C GLY A 357 -5.38 -10.89 -23.76
N GLY A 358 -4.88 -10.73 -22.53
CA GLY A 358 -3.76 -11.51 -22.00
C GLY A 358 -4.08 -13.00 -21.96
N LYS A 359 -3.12 -13.84 -22.38
CA LYS A 359 -3.24 -15.31 -22.35
C LYS A 359 -2.23 -15.90 -21.37
N LEU A 360 -2.72 -16.69 -20.43
CA LEU A 360 -1.95 -17.38 -19.40
C LEU A 360 -2.00 -18.88 -19.69
N LEU A 361 -0.84 -19.45 -20.01
CA LEU A 361 -0.65 -20.89 -20.13
C LEU A 361 0.14 -21.34 -18.91
N SER A 362 -0.47 -22.10 -18.02
CA SER A 362 0.25 -22.74 -16.92
C SER A 362 0.46 -24.23 -17.16
N TYR A 363 1.52 -24.76 -16.57
CA TYR A 363 1.76 -26.19 -16.56
C TYR A 363 2.35 -26.63 -15.23
N PHE A 364 2.12 -27.88 -14.85
CA PHE A 364 2.67 -28.44 -13.62
C PHE A 364 2.94 -29.94 -13.78
N GLY A 365 4.05 -30.41 -13.21
CA GLY A 365 4.31 -31.84 -13.06
C GLY A 365 3.51 -32.43 -11.91
N TRP A 366 2.82 -33.54 -12.14
CA TRP A 366 2.12 -34.23 -11.05
C TRP A 366 3.06 -34.85 -10.02
N ALA A 367 4.29 -35.16 -10.42
CA ALA A 367 5.33 -35.75 -9.59
C ALA A 367 6.36 -34.71 -9.14
N ASP A 368 5.97 -33.44 -8.99
CA ASP A 368 6.85 -32.38 -8.51
C ASP A 368 7.21 -32.59 -7.02
N PRO A 369 8.50 -32.83 -6.69
CA PRO A 369 8.93 -33.08 -5.30
C PRO A 369 9.03 -31.80 -4.45
N ASP A 370 9.07 -30.62 -5.07
CA ASP A 370 9.25 -29.34 -4.39
C ASP A 370 7.90 -28.66 -4.13
N ILE A 371 7.18 -28.32 -5.19
CA ILE A 371 5.98 -27.48 -5.11
C ILE A 371 4.75 -28.35 -5.36
N ASN A 372 3.72 -28.16 -4.55
CA ASN A 372 2.52 -28.96 -4.60
C ASN A 372 1.64 -28.54 -5.80
N PRO A 373 1.42 -29.41 -6.81
CA PRO A 373 0.61 -29.08 -7.99
C PRO A 373 -0.85 -28.73 -7.65
N LEU A 374 -1.35 -29.16 -6.49
CA LEU A 374 -2.71 -28.81 -6.02
C LEU A 374 -2.86 -27.32 -5.76
N THR A 375 -1.79 -26.60 -5.44
CA THR A 375 -1.84 -25.14 -5.22
C THR A 375 -2.19 -24.39 -6.50
N LEU A 376 -1.64 -24.77 -7.65
CA LEU A 376 -2.02 -24.20 -8.94
C LEU A 376 -3.48 -24.55 -9.28
N LEU A 377 -3.93 -25.77 -9.00
CA LEU A 377 -5.30 -26.17 -9.29
C LEU A 377 -6.31 -25.46 -8.39
N ALA A 378 -5.99 -25.25 -7.11
CA ALA A 378 -6.78 -24.45 -6.18
C ALA A 378 -6.85 -22.99 -6.65
N TYR A 379 -5.69 -22.38 -6.93
CA TYR A 379 -5.62 -21.03 -7.49
C TYR A 379 -6.43 -20.88 -8.77
N ARG A 380 -6.30 -21.83 -9.71
CA ARG A 380 -7.07 -21.81 -10.97
C ARG A 380 -8.57 -21.99 -10.74
N ALA A 381 -8.97 -22.73 -9.70
CA ALA A 381 -10.38 -22.86 -9.32
C ALA A 381 -10.93 -21.57 -8.72
N GLU A 382 -10.15 -20.84 -7.91
CA GLU A 382 -10.50 -19.52 -7.39
C GLU A 382 -10.62 -18.49 -8.53
N VAL A 383 -9.67 -18.47 -9.46
CA VAL A 383 -9.77 -17.63 -10.68
C VAL A 383 -11.03 -17.98 -11.48
N ALA A 384 -11.35 -19.27 -11.61
CA ALA A 384 -12.54 -19.74 -12.31
C ALA A 384 -13.85 -19.38 -11.58
N ALA A 385 -13.84 -19.31 -10.25
CA ALA A 385 -14.98 -18.85 -9.48
C ALA A 385 -15.32 -17.38 -9.77
N LEU A 386 -14.31 -16.57 -10.07
CA LEU A 386 -14.44 -15.17 -10.50
C LEU A 386 -14.63 -15.01 -12.03
N ASN A 387 -14.35 -16.05 -12.81
CA ASN A 387 -14.36 -16.02 -14.27
C ASN A 387 -15.02 -17.26 -14.87
N THR A 388 -16.31 -17.16 -15.22
CA THR A 388 -17.10 -18.27 -15.78
C THR A 388 -16.55 -18.83 -17.10
N ASP A 389 -15.74 -18.07 -17.83
CA ASP A 389 -15.05 -18.44 -19.07
C ASP A 389 -13.53 -18.55 -18.90
N VAL A 390 -13.03 -18.97 -17.73
CA VAL A 390 -11.59 -19.08 -17.42
C VAL A 390 -10.73 -19.67 -18.56
N ASP A 391 -11.19 -20.70 -19.28
CA ASP A 391 -10.45 -21.33 -20.39
C ASP A 391 -10.29 -20.43 -21.64
N SER A 392 -10.95 -19.27 -21.69
CA SER A 392 -10.80 -18.28 -22.75
C SER A 392 -9.46 -17.53 -22.65
N PHE A 393 -8.82 -17.54 -21.48
CA PHE A 393 -7.58 -16.81 -21.23
C PHE A 393 -6.59 -17.52 -20.30
N PHE A 394 -7.04 -18.45 -19.45
CA PHE A 394 -6.18 -19.19 -18.52
C PHE A 394 -6.36 -20.70 -18.68
N ARG A 395 -5.36 -21.36 -19.29
CA ARG A 395 -5.35 -22.81 -19.52
C ARG A 395 -4.20 -23.47 -18.76
N THR A 396 -4.50 -24.60 -18.14
CA THR A 396 -3.56 -25.36 -17.30
C THR A 396 -3.35 -26.74 -17.87
N PHE A 397 -2.08 -27.15 -17.97
CA PHE A 397 -1.64 -28.44 -18.51
C PHE A 397 -0.92 -29.24 -17.42
N MET A 398 -1.53 -30.34 -16.98
CA MET A 398 -0.91 -31.22 -15.99
C MET A 398 -0.10 -32.30 -16.69
N MET A 399 1.10 -32.56 -16.19
CA MET A 399 2.09 -33.45 -16.82
C MET A 399 2.35 -34.66 -15.92
N PRO A 400 1.77 -35.84 -16.25
CA PRO A 400 1.98 -37.07 -15.50
C PRO A 400 3.46 -37.45 -15.42
N GLY A 401 3.93 -37.75 -14.20
CA GLY A 401 5.31 -38.18 -13.95
C GLY A 401 6.40 -37.16 -14.22
N MET A 402 6.08 -35.90 -14.59
CA MET A 402 7.07 -34.84 -14.68
C MET A 402 7.43 -34.34 -13.27
N PHE A 403 8.73 -34.16 -13.01
CA PHE A 403 9.25 -33.58 -11.77
C PHE A 403 9.21 -32.04 -11.82
N HIS A 404 9.91 -31.39 -10.89
CA HIS A 404 9.96 -29.93 -10.79
C HIS A 404 10.49 -29.27 -12.07
N CYS A 405 9.61 -28.58 -12.79
CA CYS A 405 9.82 -27.90 -14.08
C CYS A 405 10.21 -28.76 -15.29
N ARG A 406 10.92 -29.87 -15.10
CA ARG A 406 11.42 -30.81 -16.12
C ARG A 406 11.88 -32.11 -15.46
N GLY A 407 12.29 -33.09 -16.27
CA GLY A 407 12.68 -34.42 -15.80
C GLY A 407 11.48 -35.23 -15.27
N GLY A 408 11.77 -36.38 -14.70
CA GLY A 408 10.79 -37.31 -14.14
C GLY A 408 10.69 -38.64 -14.88
N ALA A 409 9.72 -39.44 -14.47
CA ALA A 409 9.39 -40.73 -15.09
C ALA A 409 8.60 -40.54 -16.39
N GLY A 410 7.88 -39.42 -16.51
CA GLY A 410 7.03 -39.10 -17.65
C GLY A 410 7.61 -38.10 -18.65
N PRO A 411 6.84 -37.75 -19.70
CA PRO A 411 7.21 -36.75 -20.70
C PRO A 411 7.39 -35.34 -20.12
N ASP A 412 8.60 -34.80 -20.24
CA ASP A 412 9.02 -33.52 -19.63
C ASP A 412 9.37 -32.42 -20.64
N ARG A 413 9.40 -32.75 -21.94
CA ARG A 413 9.70 -31.80 -23.02
C ARG A 413 8.45 -31.44 -23.79
N PHE A 414 8.29 -30.16 -24.07
CA PHE A 414 7.15 -29.63 -24.82
C PHE A 414 7.48 -28.22 -25.32
N ASP A 415 6.72 -27.76 -26.31
CA ASP A 415 6.72 -26.39 -26.78
C ASP A 415 5.45 -25.68 -26.29
N ALA A 416 5.61 -24.79 -25.32
CA ALA A 416 4.53 -23.97 -24.80
C ALA A 416 4.48 -22.57 -25.44
N ILE A 417 5.55 -22.11 -26.09
CA ILE A 417 5.60 -20.73 -26.60
C ILE A 417 4.92 -20.60 -27.96
N THR A 418 5.09 -21.56 -28.86
CA THR A 418 4.39 -21.55 -30.15
C THR A 418 2.87 -21.54 -30.00
N PRO A 419 2.24 -22.45 -29.22
CA PRO A 419 0.79 -22.40 -29.01
C PRO A 419 0.33 -21.14 -28.27
N LEU A 420 1.15 -20.58 -27.39
CA LEU A 420 0.82 -19.32 -26.73
C LEU A 420 0.84 -18.14 -27.72
N ILE A 421 1.80 -18.09 -28.65
CA ILE A 421 1.84 -17.11 -29.74
C ILE A 421 0.59 -17.24 -30.60
N ASP A 422 0.25 -18.46 -31.02
CA ASP A 422 -0.96 -18.71 -31.82
C ASP A 422 -2.23 -18.28 -31.07
N TRP A 423 -2.27 -18.46 -29.75
CA TRP A 423 -3.39 -18.02 -28.94
C TRP A 423 -3.49 -16.49 -28.82
N VAL A 424 -2.36 -15.82 -28.58
CA VAL A 424 -2.29 -14.36 -28.42
C VAL A 424 -2.53 -13.64 -29.74
N GLU A 425 -1.86 -14.09 -30.82
CA GLU A 425 -1.81 -13.37 -32.09
C GLU A 425 -2.87 -13.83 -33.09
N HIS A 426 -3.37 -15.07 -32.95
CA HIS A 426 -4.30 -15.68 -33.88
C HIS A 426 -5.59 -16.20 -33.22
N GLY A 427 -5.71 -16.09 -31.90
CA GLY A 427 -6.90 -16.55 -31.16
C GLY A 427 -7.06 -18.07 -31.13
N VAL A 428 -6.03 -18.82 -31.52
CA VAL A 428 -6.06 -20.29 -31.57
C VAL A 428 -5.60 -20.83 -30.23
N ALA A 429 -6.56 -21.12 -29.34
CA ALA A 429 -6.28 -21.60 -28.01
C ALA A 429 -5.80 -23.07 -28.02
N PRO A 430 -4.73 -23.44 -27.29
CA PRO A 430 -4.21 -24.80 -27.29
C PRO A 430 -5.13 -25.74 -26.52
N GLU A 431 -5.66 -26.76 -27.19
CA GLU A 431 -6.51 -27.80 -26.57
C GLU A 431 -5.69 -28.91 -25.90
N GLU A 432 -4.45 -29.09 -26.37
CA GLU A 432 -3.45 -30.02 -25.87
C GLU A 432 -2.04 -29.51 -26.20
N LEU A 433 -1.04 -30.00 -25.48
CA LEU A 433 0.37 -29.84 -25.79
C LEU A 433 0.99 -31.20 -26.07
N ALA A 434 1.74 -31.33 -27.16
CA ALA A 434 2.55 -32.52 -27.39
C ALA A 434 3.72 -32.52 -26.39
N THR A 435 3.77 -33.55 -25.54
CA THR A 435 4.86 -33.79 -24.61
C THR A 435 5.67 -35.02 -25.04
N TRP A 436 6.98 -35.03 -24.77
CA TRP A 436 7.85 -36.17 -25.08
C TRP A 436 9.00 -36.28 -24.09
N GLN A 437 9.66 -37.44 -24.07
CA GLN A 437 10.96 -37.65 -23.47
C GLN A 437 12.03 -37.71 -24.54
N VAL A 438 13.28 -37.46 -24.14
CA VAL A 438 14.45 -37.51 -25.00
C VAL A 438 15.42 -38.52 -24.43
N ASP A 439 15.86 -39.48 -25.25
CA ASP A 439 16.84 -40.47 -24.84
C ASP A 439 18.27 -39.86 -24.82
N SER A 440 19.26 -40.67 -24.44
CA SER A 440 20.66 -40.25 -24.39
C SER A 440 21.25 -39.88 -25.77
N ASN A 441 20.60 -40.25 -26.88
CA ASN A 441 21.00 -39.91 -28.24
C ASN A 441 20.30 -38.64 -28.76
N GLY A 442 19.37 -38.07 -28.00
CA GLY A 442 18.57 -36.93 -28.45
C GLY A 442 17.29 -37.30 -29.20
N GLU A 443 16.93 -38.59 -29.28
CA GLU A 443 15.74 -39.06 -29.98
C GLU A 443 14.48 -38.96 -29.10
N ARG A 444 13.35 -38.58 -29.72
CA ARG A 444 12.07 -38.44 -29.02
C ARG A 444 11.42 -39.80 -28.80
N HIS A 445 11.00 -40.09 -27.57
CA HIS A 445 10.18 -41.25 -27.21
C HIS A 445 9.10 -40.85 -26.18
N ASN A 446 8.22 -41.79 -25.82
CA ASN A 446 7.13 -41.57 -24.87
C ASN A 446 6.32 -40.29 -25.20
N VAL A 447 5.86 -40.18 -26.45
CA VAL A 447 5.12 -39.00 -26.92
C VAL A 447 3.66 -39.09 -26.51
N ARG A 448 3.15 -38.10 -25.80
CA ARG A 448 1.77 -38.08 -25.28
C ARG A 448 1.17 -36.67 -25.37
N PRO A 449 -0.15 -36.53 -25.49
CA PRO A 449 -0.79 -35.23 -25.30
C PRO A 449 -0.87 -34.91 -23.79
N SER A 450 -0.49 -33.70 -23.39
CA SER A 450 -0.93 -33.10 -22.13
C SER A 450 -2.16 -32.25 -22.42
N CYS A 451 -3.25 -32.55 -21.74
CA CYS A 451 -4.56 -31.98 -22.03
C CYS A 451 -4.84 -30.74 -21.19
N VAL A 452 -5.68 -29.83 -21.71
CA VAL A 452 -6.22 -28.74 -20.90
C VAL A 452 -7.05 -29.34 -19.75
N TYR A 453 -6.65 -29.05 -18.51
CA TYR A 453 -7.36 -29.43 -17.30
C TYR A 453 -8.82 -28.93 -17.34
N PRO A 454 -9.82 -29.74 -16.96
CA PRO A 454 -9.72 -31.03 -16.25
C PRO A 454 -9.72 -32.27 -17.16
N ARG A 455 -9.39 -32.15 -18.46
CA ARG A 455 -9.22 -33.33 -19.32
C ARG A 455 -7.88 -34.01 -19.05
N GLU A 456 -7.84 -35.31 -19.30
CA GLU A 456 -6.68 -36.18 -19.16
C GLU A 456 -6.45 -36.93 -20.47
N ALA A 457 -5.23 -37.40 -20.68
CA ALA A 457 -4.90 -38.27 -21.81
C ALA A 457 -5.34 -39.70 -21.47
N LEU A 458 -6.44 -40.16 -22.05
CA LEU A 458 -7.03 -41.47 -21.79
C LEU A 458 -7.02 -42.31 -23.06
N ASN A 459 -6.90 -43.64 -22.91
CA ASN A 459 -7.00 -44.56 -24.04
C ASN A 459 -8.41 -44.58 -24.62
N ASP A 460 -8.52 -44.38 -25.94
CA ASP A 460 -9.74 -44.62 -26.69
C ASP A 460 -10.00 -46.13 -26.92
N ALA A 461 -11.07 -46.45 -27.66
CA ALA A 461 -11.44 -47.85 -27.97
C ALA A 461 -10.38 -48.60 -28.81
N GLU A 462 -9.45 -47.88 -29.42
CA GLU A 462 -8.36 -48.40 -30.24
C GLU A 462 -7.00 -48.33 -29.51
N SER A 463 -6.99 -47.95 -28.22
CA SER A 463 -5.79 -47.77 -27.39
C SER A 463 -4.87 -46.62 -27.84
N HIS A 464 -5.44 -45.58 -28.46
CA HIS A 464 -4.75 -44.31 -28.67
C HIS A 464 -5.03 -43.35 -27.52
N LEU A 465 -4.03 -42.59 -27.08
CA LEU A 465 -4.19 -41.55 -26.07
C LEU A 465 -4.87 -40.31 -26.65
N VAL A 466 -6.03 -39.96 -26.12
CA VAL A 466 -6.82 -38.78 -26.54
C VAL A 466 -7.29 -37.97 -25.35
N CYS A 467 -7.38 -36.65 -25.50
CA CYS A 467 -7.86 -35.77 -24.43
C CYS A 467 -9.35 -35.95 -24.17
N SER A 468 -9.68 -36.50 -22.99
CA SER A 468 -11.05 -36.81 -22.59
C SER A 468 -11.29 -36.45 -21.12
N LEU A 469 -12.55 -36.23 -20.74
CA LEU A 469 -12.91 -36.09 -19.33
C LEU A 469 -12.87 -37.47 -18.64
N PRO A 470 -12.30 -37.58 -17.43
CA PRO A 470 -12.29 -38.84 -16.69
C PRO A 470 -13.72 -39.30 -16.36
N LYS A 471 -13.98 -40.61 -16.49
CA LYS A 471 -15.27 -41.21 -16.14
C LYS A 471 -15.50 -41.04 -14.63
N GLN A 472 -16.49 -40.24 -14.24
CA GLN A 472 -16.82 -40.02 -12.82
C GLN A 472 -17.12 -41.35 -12.11
N GLY A 473 -16.20 -41.79 -11.25
CA GLY A 473 -16.46 -42.81 -10.25
C GLY A 473 -17.52 -42.32 -9.27
N ARG A 474 -18.57 -43.12 -9.06
CA ARG A 474 -19.78 -42.87 -8.26
C ARG A 474 -19.61 -42.46 -6.77
N ARG A 475 -18.44 -42.01 -6.32
CA ARG A 475 -18.17 -41.74 -4.89
C ARG A 475 -18.05 -40.27 -4.48
N VAL A 476 -17.89 -39.31 -5.41
CA VAL A 476 -17.55 -37.91 -5.04
C VAL A 476 -18.75 -36.93 -5.10
N MET A 477 -19.96 -37.41 -5.40
CA MET A 477 -21.15 -36.54 -5.49
C MET A 477 -21.87 -36.31 -4.15
N ARG A 478 -21.26 -36.69 -3.02
CA ARG A 478 -21.85 -36.53 -1.67
C ARG A 478 -21.21 -35.44 -0.79
N LEU A 479 -20.07 -34.86 -1.16
CA LEU A 479 -19.44 -33.80 -0.34
C LEU A 479 -19.76 -32.38 -0.81
N ILE A 480 -20.06 -32.16 -2.08
CA ILE A 480 -20.35 -30.81 -2.62
C ILE A 480 -21.70 -30.26 -2.14
N SER A 481 -22.62 -31.13 -1.69
CA SER A 481 -23.92 -30.71 -1.15
C SER A 481 -23.94 -30.49 0.37
N LEU A 482 -22.86 -30.79 1.11
CA LEU A 482 -22.84 -30.71 2.58
C LEU A 482 -22.25 -29.40 3.13
N VAL A 483 -21.45 -28.68 2.34
CA VAL A 483 -20.88 -27.37 2.73
C VAL A 483 -21.88 -26.22 2.52
N LEU A 484 -22.86 -26.39 1.64
CA LEU A 484 -23.89 -25.37 1.34
C LEU A 484 -25.09 -25.37 2.30
N LEU A 485 -25.14 -26.27 3.30
CA LEU A 485 -26.33 -26.49 4.16
C LEU A 485 -26.09 -26.28 5.66
N LEU A 486 -24.91 -25.85 6.11
CA LEU A 486 -24.59 -25.63 7.52
C LEU A 486 -24.62 -24.18 8.01
N SER A 487 -24.95 -23.21 7.14
CA SER A 487 -25.01 -21.78 7.51
C SER A 487 -26.42 -21.23 7.77
N ALA A 488 -27.44 -22.09 7.83
CA ALA A 488 -28.83 -21.68 8.00
C ALA A 488 -29.52 -22.50 9.09
N THR A 489 -29.47 -22.05 10.35
CA THR A 489 -30.60 -21.86 11.29
C THR A 489 -30.15 -21.83 12.75
N ILE A 490 -30.90 -21.04 13.56
CA ILE A 490 -30.92 -20.89 15.03
C ILE A 490 -30.12 -19.67 15.54
N SER A 491 -30.68 -18.65 16.17
CA SER A 491 -32.07 -18.22 16.41
C SER A 491 -32.04 -16.79 16.94
N THR A 492 -32.97 -15.99 16.46
CA THR A 492 -33.44 -14.74 17.09
C THR A 492 -34.20 -15.04 18.39
N SER A 493 -33.87 -14.38 19.49
CA SER A 493 -34.87 -13.85 20.43
C SER A 493 -34.31 -12.69 21.29
N ALA A 494 -35.07 -11.60 21.25
CA ALA A 494 -34.86 -10.30 21.86
C ALA A 494 -34.84 -10.27 23.40
N ILE A 495 -34.18 -9.24 23.95
CA ILE A 495 -34.72 -8.44 25.06
C ILE A 495 -34.70 -6.97 24.63
N ALA A 496 -35.89 -6.38 24.62
CA ALA A 496 -36.17 -4.97 24.43
C ALA A 496 -36.05 -4.22 25.78
N GLU A 497 -35.59 -2.97 25.75
CA GLU A 497 -36.36 -1.77 26.16
C GLU A 497 -35.46 -0.53 26.18
N GLY A 498 -35.95 0.55 25.57
CA GLY A 498 -35.27 1.84 25.51
C GLY A 498 -35.71 2.73 24.35
N SER A 499 -37.01 2.76 24.06
CA SER A 499 -37.60 3.74 23.11
C SER A 499 -37.47 5.15 23.68
N ALA A 500 -36.56 5.95 23.12
CA ALA A 500 -36.59 7.40 23.20
C ALA A 500 -36.61 7.95 21.77
N THR A 501 -37.69 8.66 21.46
CA THR A 501 -37.88 9.49 20.28
C THR A 501 -36.72 10.46 20.11
N VAL A 502 -35.88 10.29 19.08
CA VAL A 502 -34.85 11.28 18.70
C VAL A 502 -35.49 12.29 17.75
N GLU A 503 -35.87 13.44 18.29
CA GLU A 503 -36.13 14.65 17.51
C GLU A 503 -34.81 15.15 16.88
N TYR A 504 -34.87 15.53 15.59
CA TYR A 504 -33.79 16.13 14.79
C TYR A 504 -33.19 17.40 15.43
N THR A 505 -32.29 17.20 16.39
CA THR A 505 -31.62 18.26 17.16
C THR A 505 -30.16 18.48 16.76
N ALA A 506 -29.62 17.73 15.78
CA ALA A 506 -28.19 17.73 15.46
C ALA A 506 -27.73 18.79 14.42
N LEU A 507 -28.59 19.20 13.47
CA LEU A 507 -28.25 20.24 12.48
C LEU A 507 -28.62 21.61 13.03
N LYS A 508 -27.65 22.30 13.64
CA LYS A 508 -27.86 23.62 14.24
C LYS A 508 -28.03 24.65 13.12
N ASN A 509 -29.07 25.49 13.21
CA ASN A 509 -29.32 26.60 12.25
C ASN A 509 -29.41 26.19 10.77
N LEU A 510 -29.92 24.99 10.47
CA LEU A 510 -30.18 24.55 9.10
C LEU A 510 -31.00 25.59 8.33
N SER A 511 -30.40 26.15 7.30
CA SER A 511 -31.05 27.09 6.40
C SER A 511 -31.26 26.47 5.03
N HIS A 512 -32.27 26.95 4.31
CA HIS A 512 -32.54 26.54 2.95
C HIS A 512 -32.54 27.76 2.04
N GLY A 513 -31.91 27.64 0.89
CA GLY A 513 -31.83 28.69 -0.11
C GLY A 513 -32.02 28.17 -1.52
N PHE A 514 -31.97 29.10 -2.48
CA PHE A 514 -32.03 28.79 -3.90
C PHE A 514 -31.01 29.64 -4.65
N ALA A 515 -30.09 28.99 -5.36
CA ALA A 515 -29.27 29.65 -6.37
C ALA A 515 -30.02 29.64 -7.70
N ASP A 516 -30.02 30.77 -8.41
CA ASP A 516 -30.60 30.82 -9.77
C ASP A 516 -29.52 30.52 -10.80
N ASN A 517 -29.76 29.54 -11.66
CA ASN A 517 -28.94 29.27 -12.83
C ASN A 517 -29.81 29.41 -14.08
N ASN A 518 -29.80 30.60 -14.67
CA ASN A 518 -30.56 30.94 -15.88
C ASN A 518 -32.05 30.57 -15.79
N GLY A 519 -32.69 30.88 -14.66
CA GLY A 519 -34.10 30.61 -14.41
C GLY A 519 -34.42 29.22 -13.86
N VAL A 520 -33.43 28.32 -13.74
CA VAL A 520 -33.55 27.08 -12.97
C VAL A 520 -33.08 27.33 -11.54
N LYS A 521 -33.99 27.22 -10.58
CA LYS A 521 -33.67 27.40 -9.15
C LYS A 521 -33.12 26.13 -8.56
N ILE A 522 -31.88 26.15 -8.10
CA ILE A 522 -31.21 25.04 -7.43
C ILE A 522 -31.34 25.22 -5.93
N HIS A 523 -32.15 24.39 -5.31
CA HIS A 523 -32.30 24.34 -3.87
C HIS A 523 -31.01 23.83 -3.22
N TYR A 524 -30.68 24.41 -2.07
CA TYR A 524 -29.64 23.89 -1.20
C TYR A 524 -30.04 24.01 0.27
N ALA A 525 -29.47 23.13 1.08
CA ALA A 525 -29.50 23.16 2.53
C ALA A 525 -28.10 23.53 3.04
N SER A 526 -28.00 24.52 3.91
CA SER A 526 -26.73 25.05 4.41
C SER A 526 -26.70 25.03 5.93
N VAL A 527 -25.60 24.57 6.49
CA VAL A 527 -25.24 24.65 7.92
C VAL A 527 -23.81 25.13 8.07
N GLY A 528 -23.49 25.66 9.25
CA GLY A 528 -22.14 26.08 9.57
C GLY A 528 -21.67 27.34 8.83
N GLU A 529 -20.46 27.77 9.19
CA GLU A 529 -19.73 28.88 8.60
C GLU A 529 -18.27 28.44 8.36
N GLY A 530 -17.53 29.12 7.49
CA GLY A 530 -16.13 28.77 7.18
C GLY A 530 -15.89 28.44 5.70
N PRO A 531 -14.82 27.69 5.37
CA PRO A 531 -14.55 27.24 4.00
C PRO A 531 -15.74 26.44 3.45
N LEU A 532 -16.06 26.66 2.17
CA LEU A 532 -17.25 26.10 1.56
C LEU A 532 -17.02 24.63 1.17
N VAL A 533 -17.90 23.75 1.64
CA VAL A 533 -18.01 22.35 1.23
C VAL A 533 -19.34 22.16 0.52
N VAL A 534 -19.33 21.81 -0.76
CA VAL A 534 -20.55 21.56 -1.55
C VAL A 534 -20.73 20.06 -1.74
N MET A 535 -21.85 19.53 -1.24
CA MET A 535 -22.22 18.12 -1.28
C MET A 535 -23.32 17.87 -2.33
N ILE A 536 -23.07 16.91 -3.21
CA ILE A 536 -23.91 16.59 -4.36
C ILE A 536 -24.38 15.14 -4.22
N HIS A 537 -25.68 14.94 -4.04
CA HIS A 537 -26.28 13.62 -3.80
C HIS A 537 -26.33 12.73 -5.06
N GLY A 538 -26.48 11.41 -4.85
CA GLY A 538 -26.62 10.41 -5.91
C GLY A 538 -28.06 10.12 -6.35
N PHE A 539 -28.27 8.94 -6.95
CA PHE A 539 -29.59 8.43 -7.33
C PHE A 539 -29.98 7.13 -6.59
N PRO A 540 -31.25 6.97 -6.17
CA PRO A 540 -32.24 8.02 -5.95
C PRO A 540 -32.01 8.64 -4.56
N ASP A 541 -31.71 9.93 -4.50
CA ASP A 541 -31.37 10.61 -3.26
C ASP A 541 -31.69 12.12 -3.33
N PHE A 542 -31.43 12.88 -2.26
CA PHE A 542 -31.53 14.33 -2.18
C PHE A 542 -30.62 14.88 -1.07
N TRP A 543 -30.60 16.20 -0.81
CA TRP A 543 -29.65 16.85 0.13
C TRP A 543 -29.53 16.15 1.50
N TYR A 544 -30.60 15.51 1.95
CA TYR A 544 -30.75 14.92 3.27
C TYR A 544 -29.92 13.64 3.51
N SER A 545 -29.43 12.96 2.47
CA SER A 545 -28.47 11.86 2.68
C SER A 545 -27.18 12.33 3.35
N TRP A 546 -26.86 13.61 3.27
CA TRP A 546 -25.65 14.17 3.86
C TRP A 546 -25.82 14.61 5.31
N ARG A 547 -26.97 14.37 5.94
CA ARG A 547 -27.29 14.90 7.29
C ARG A 547 -26.21 14.60 8.34
N ASP A 548 -25.58 13.43 8.29
CA ASP A 548 -24.56 13.03 9.26
C ASP A 548 -23.23 13.76 8.99
N GLN A 549 -22.82 13.86 7.72
CA GLN A 549 -21.61 14.61 7.34
C GLN A 549 -21.80 16.12 7.51
N MET A 550 -22.98 16.65 7.19
CA MET A 550 -23.36 18.03 7.49
C MET A 550 -23.28 18.28 8.99
N ALA A 551 -23.80 17.38 9.82
CA ALA A 551 -23.74 17.53 11.26
C ALA A 551 -22.30 17.46 11.81
N GLY A 552 -21.44 16.59 11.28
CA GLY A 552 -20.06 16.43 11.74
C GLY A 552 -19.06 17.45 11.22
N LEU A 553 -19.41 18.22 10.18
CA LEU A 553 -18.54 19.23 9.56
C LEU A 553 -19.01 20.68 9.77
N GLN A 554 -20.25 20.91 10.21
CA GLN A 554 -20.84 22.26 10.38
C GLN A 554 -20.05 23.18 11.33
N ASP A 555 -19.21 22.63 12.21
CA ASP A 555 -18.46 23.41 13.20
C ASP A 555 -17.30 24.20 12.58
N ASN A 556 -16.67 23.67 11.52
CA ASN A 556 -15.47 24.25 10.91
C ASN A 556 -15.69 24.68 9.44
N TYR A 557 -16.82 24.29 8.84
CA TYR A 557 -17.09 24.46 7.42
C TYR A 557 -18.50 25.01 7.20
N GLN A 558 -18.64 25.85 6.18
CA GLN A 558 -19.95 26.11 5.60
C GLN A 558 -20.30 24.92 4.70
N VAL A 559 -21.16 24.04 5.18
CA VAL A 559 -21.53 22.81 4.47
C VAL A 559 -22.86 22.99 3.76
N VAL A 560 -22.85 22.82 2.46
CA VAL A 560 -23.98 23.06 1.57
C VAL A 560 -24.29 21.78 0.80
N ALA A 561 -25.41 21.14 1.14
CA ALA A 561 -25.94 20.01 0.37
C ALA A 561 -27.00 20.51 -0.61
N ILE A 562 -26.78 20.31 -1.91
CA ILE A 562 -27.70 20.76 -2.95
C ILE A 562 -28.73 19.67 -3.28
N ASP A 563 -29.94 20.05 -3.63
CA ASP A 563 -30.82 19.19 -4.41
C ASP A 563 -30.48 19.40 -5.89
N GLN A 564 -30.14 18.35 -6.62
CA GLN A 564 -29.87 18.48 -8.05
C GLN A 564 -31.16 18.84 -8.82
N ARG A 565 -31.04 19.51 -9.98
CA ARG A 565 -32.20 19.81 -10.84
C ARG A 565 -33.04 18.56 -11.08
N GLY A 566 -34.37 18.67 -11.05
CA GLY A 566 -35.29 17.52 -11.14
C GLY A 566 -35.58 16.82 -9.80
N TYR A 567 -34.81 17.08 -8.75
CA TYR A 567 -35.00 16.47 -7.42
C TYR A 567 -35.62 17.45 -6.44
N ASN A 568 -36.55 16.92 -5.64
CA ASN A 568 -37.16 17.54 -4.47
C ASN A 568 -37.57 19.01 -4.69
N LYS A 569 -36.84 19.98 -4.12
CA LYS A 569 -37.21 21.41 -4.17
C LYS A 569 -36.58 22.16 -5.35
N SER A 570 -35.59 21.57 -6.03
CA SER A 570 -34.94 22.19 -7.19
C SER A 570 -35.87 22.22 -8.41
N GLY A 571 -35.60 23.17 -9.31
CA GLY A 571 -36.34 23.33 -10.55
C GLY A 571 -36.33 22.07 -11.41
N GLN A 572 -37.43 21.82 -12.11
CA GLN A 572 -37.67 20.59 -12.86
C GLN A 572 -37.93 20.92 -14.35
N PRO A 573 -36.92 21.43 -15.06
CA PRO A 573 -37.08 21.82 -16.46
C PRO A 573 -37.43 20.60 -17.31
N GLU A 574 -38.38 20.76 -18.23
CA GLU A 574 -38.80 19.68 -19.14
C GLU A 574 -37.79 19.47 -20.27
N GLY A 575 -37.62 18.22 -20.73
CA GLY A 575 -36.71 17.86 -21.83
C GLY A 575 -35.44 17.16 -21.36
N VAL A 576 -34.86 16.30 -22.21
CA VAL A 576 -33.64 15.52 -21.88
C VAL A 576 -32.41 16.42 -21.85
N GLU A 577 -32.33 17.37 -22.78
CA GLU A 577 -31.24 18.33 -22.93
C GLU A 577 -31.05 19.21 -21.70
N GLN A 578 -32.10 19.41 -20.89
CA GLN A 578 -32.06 20.17 -19.65
C GLN A 578 -31.28 19.47 -18.53
N TYR A 579 -30.88 18.20 -18.73
CA TYR A 579 -30.16 17.41 -17.75
C TYR A 579 -28.74 17.04 -18.23
N ALA A 580 -28.26 17.65 -19.31
CA ALA A 580 -26.91 17.43 -19.83
C ALA A 580 -25.83 17.87 -18.82
N MET A 581 -24.72 17.12 -18.76
CA MET A 581 -23.63 17.28 -17.79
C MET A 581 -23.10 18.72 -17.66
N PRO A 582 -22.92 19.50 -18.75
CA PRO A 582 -22.50 20.90 -18.62
C PRO A 582 -23.46 21.76 -17.79
N LEU A 583 -24.76 21.47 -17.86
CA LEU A 583 -25.77 22.16 -17.06
C LEU A 583 -25.70 21.75 -15.58
N LEU A 584 -25.46 20.46 -15.30
CA LEU A 584 -25.27 19.96 -13.94
C LEU A 584 -24.02 20.57 -13.28
N ILE A 585 -22.90 20.64 -14.01
CA ILE A 585 -21.68 21.34 -13.56
C ILE A 585 -21.98 22.82 -13.30
N SER A 586 -22.74 23.47 -14.19
CA SER A 586 -23.07 24.89 -14.04
C SER A 586 -23.97 25.17 -12.83
N ASP A 587 -24.78 24.22 -12.38
CA ASP A 587 -25.58 24.36 -11.15
C ASP A 587 -24.70 24.45 -9.91
N VAL A 588 -23.70 23.59 -9.82
CA VAL A 588 -22.71 23.61 -8.72
C VAL A 588 -21.97 24.95 -8.73
N ALA A 589 -21.54 25.42 -9.90
CA ALA A 589 -20.88 26.72 -10.03
C ALA A 589 -21.80 27.88 -9.62
N ALA A 590 -23.08 27.84 -10.03
CA ALA A 590 -24.06 28.85 -9.66
C ALA A 590 -24.32 28.89 -8.15
N VAL A 591 -24.34 27.74 -7.47
CA VAL A 591 -24.44 27.67 -6.01
C VAL A 591 -23.21 28.30 -5.34
N ILE A 592 -22.01 27.93 -5.77
CA ILE A 592 -20.75 28.50 -5.24
C ILE A 592 -20.72 30.02 -5.40
N GLN A 593 -21.07 30.52 -6.59
CA GLN A 593 -21.11 31.95 -6.89
C GLN A 593 -22.22 32.68 -6.13
N HIS A 594 -23.40 32.07 -6.00
CA HIS A 594 -24.53 32.64 -5.24
C HIS A 594 -24.16 32.83 -3.77
N LEU A 595 -23.36 31.92 -3.21
CA LEU A 595 -22.83 32.00 -1.86
C LEU A 595 -21.61 32.95 -1.74
N GLY A 596 -21.23 33.62 -2.83
CA GLY A 596 -20.15 34.62 -2.84
C GLY A 596 -18.76 34.02 -2.67
N ARG A 597 -18.55 32.77 -3.10
CA ARG A 597 -17.25 32.08 -3.04
C ARG A 597 -16.64 31.91 -4.43
N ASP A 598 -15.31 31.92 -4.51
CA ASP A 598 -14.56 31.68 -5.74
C ASP A 598 -14.33 30.18 -5.99
N SER A 599 -14.17 29.41 -4.91
CA SER A 599 -13.88 27.97 -4.93
C SER A 599 -14.53 27.25 -3.74
N ALA A 600 -14.59 25.92 -3.82
CA ALA A 600 -15.09 25.07 -2.73
C ALA A 600 -14.40 23.70 -2.73
N THR A 601 -14.52 22.99 -1.61
CA THR A 601 -14.33 21.54 -1.57
C THR A 601 -15.59 20.89 -2.16
N ILE A 602 -15.40 20.06 -3.18
CA ILE A 602 -16.51 19.39 -3.87
C ILE A 602 -16.63 17.96 -3.39
N VAL A 603 -17.82 17.58 -2.93
CA VAL A 603 -18.15 16.25 -2.43
C VAL A 603 -19.28 15.66 -3.26
N GLY A 604 -19.11 14.45 -3.80
CA GLY A 604 -20.13 13.82 -4.61
C GLY A 604 -20.31 12.33 -4.34
N HIS A 605 -21.56 11.88 -4.28
CA HIS A 605 -21.95 10.46 -4.21
C HIS A 605 -22.64 10.02 -5.51
N ASP A 606 -22.31 8.85 -6.06
CA ASP A 606 -22.95 8.27 -7.25
C ASP A 606 -23.09 9.29 -8.42
N TRP A 607 -24.29 9.64 -8.92
CA TRP A 607 -24.45 10.69 -9.94
C TRP A 607 -23.92 12.04 -9.52
N GLY A 608 -24.02 12.38 -8.23
CA GLY A 608 -23.36 13.55 -7.67
C GLY A 608 -21.83 13.42 -7.70
N GLY A 609 -21.30 12.21 -7.55
CA GLY A 609 -19.90 11.88 -7.83
C GLY A 609 -19.52 12.10 -9.29
N ALA A 610 -20.42 11.78 -10.23
CA ALA A 610 -20.16 11.98 -11.65
C ALA A 610 -20.09 13.48 -11.97
N VAL A 611 -21.02 14.26 -11.41
CA VAL A 611 -20.98 15.73 -11.50
C VAL A 611 -19.72 16.28 -10.83
N ALA A 612 -19.33 15.78 -9.65
CA ALA A 612 -18.14 16.22 -8.92
C ALA A 612 -16.83 15.97 -9.69
N TRP A 613 -16.64 14.77 -10.28
CA TRP A 613 -15.50 14.49 -11.16
C TRP A 613 -15.45 15.46 -12.34
N GLN A 614 -16.58 15.63 -13.04
CA GLN A 614 -16.63 16.51 -14.21
C GLN A 614 -16.42 17.98 -13.82
N PHE A 615 -16.94 18.41 -12.67
CA PHE A 615 -16.69 19.73 -12.12
C PHE A 615 -15.19 19.94 -11.86
N ALA A 616 -14.50 18.97 -11.25
CA ALA A 616 -13.06 19.07 -11.03
C ALA A 616 -12.24 19.13 -12.33
N PHE A 617 -12.65 18.41 -13.39
CA PHE A 617 -11.96 18.46 -14.69
C PHE A 617 -12.14 19.80 -15.41
N TYR A 618 -13.36 20.35 -15.40
CA TYR A 618 -13.72 21.53 -16.22
C TYR A 618 -13.68 22.85 -15.45
N MET A 619 -13.78 22.79 -14.12
CA MET A 619 -13.71 23.95 -13.21
C MET A 619 -12.64 23.73 -12.12
N PRO A 620 -11.39 23.34 -12.47
CA PRO A 620 -10.33 23.10 -11.49
C PRO A 620 -10.02 24.36 -10.64
N GLN A 621 -10.21 25.56 -11.21
CA GLN A 621 -10.05 26.83 -10.49
C GLN A 621 -11.11 27.07 -9.42
N MET A 622 -12.26 26.40 -9.50
CA MET A 622 -13.33 26.46 -8.49
C MET A 622 -13.32 25.24 -7.55
N THR A 623 -12.34 24.34 -7.69
CA THR A 623 -12.24 23.08 -6.95
C THR A 623 -10.97 23.07 -6.09
N GLU A 624 -11.11 23.29 -4.79
CA GLU A 624 -9.97 23.26 -3.86
C GLU A 624 -9.50 21.84 -3.56
N ARG A 625 -10.48 20.95 -3.36
CA ARG A 625 -10.34 19.55 -2.96
C ARG A 625 -11.52 18.77 -3.53
N LEU A 626 -11.31 17.49 -3.79
CA LEU A 626 -12.35 16.61 -4.31
C LEU A 626 -12.56 15.42 -3.36
N VAL A 627 -13.80 15.16 -2.98
CA VAL A 627 -14.20 13.98 -2.22
C VAL A 627 -15.25 13.21 -3.01
N ILE A 628 -15.03 11.92 -3.25
CA ILE A 628 -15.93 11.08 -4.04
C ILE A 628 -16.35 9.88 -3.20
N LEU A 629 -17.64 9.59 -3.20
CA LEU A 629 -18.22 8.46 -2.48
C LEU A 629 -18.89 7.53 -3.47
N ASN A 630 -18.47 6.27 -3.48
CA ASN A 630 -19.04 5.21 -4.32
C ASN A 630 -19.22 5.64 -5.79
N LEU A 631 -18.20 6.27 -6.39
CA LEU A 631 -18.10 6.38 -7.84
C LEU A 631 -16.62 6.37 -8.28
N PRO A 632 -16.16 5.31 -8.94
CA PRO A 632 -14.83 5.28 -9.52
C PRO A 632 -14.52 6.46 -10.44
N HIS A 633 -13.23 6.77 -10.61
CA HIS A 633 -12.79 7.76 -11.59
C HIS A 633 -13.37 7.42 -12.99
N PRO A 634 -13.81 8.39 -13.82
CA PRO A 634 -14.47 8.08 -15.09
C PRO A 634 -13.67 7.22 -16.06
N MET A 635 -12.33 7.31 -16.04
CA MET A 635 -11.48 6.41 -16.83
C MET A 635 -11.41 4.99 -16.25
N GLY A 636 -11.49 4.86 -14.92
CA GLY A 636 -11.66 3.58 -14.25
C GLY A 636 -13.02 2.98 -14.60
N MET A 637 -14.10 3.76 -14.50
CA MET A 637 -15.44 3.31 -14.90
C MET A 637 -15.53 2.96 -16.38
N ALA A 638 -14.95 3.75 -17.28
CA ALA A 638 -14.92 3.44 -18.70
C ALA A 638 -14.14 2.15 -18.99
N ARG A 639 -13.03 1.93 -18.27
CA ARG A 639 -12.28 0.68 -18.30
C ARG A 639 -13.16 -0.47 -17.84
N GLU A 640 -13.79 -0.40 -16.67
CA GLU A 640 -14.64 -1.48 -16.16
C GLU A 640 -15.86 -1.72 -17.06
N MET A 641 -16.51 -0.69 -17.60
CA MET A 641 -17.59 -0.87 -18.58
C MET A 641 -17.13 -1.57 -19.86
N ALA A 642 -15.90 -1.31 -20.32
CA ALA A 642 -15.33 -1.99 -21.48
C ALA A 642 -14.93 -3.44 -21.16
N ASN A 643 -14.46 -3.69 -19.94
CA ASN A 643 -13.67 -4.87 -19.62
C ASN A 643 -14.37 -5.82 -18.64
N ASN A 644 -14.99 -5.31 -17.59
CA ASN A 644 -15.60 -6.07 -16.50
C ASN A 644 -17.07 -6.47 -16.81
N PRO A 645 -17.37 -7.77 -17.00
CA PRO A 645 -18.73 -8.25 -17.26
C PRO A 645 -19.70 -7.98 -16.11
N GLU A 646 -19.24 -8.13 -14.86
CA GLU A 646 -20.05 -7.88 -13.68
C GLU A 646 -20.41 -6.39 -13.58
N GLN A 647 -19.46 -5.48 -13.81
CA GLN A 647 -19.79 -4.05 -13.87
C GLN A 647 -20.81 -3.73 -14.98
N ARG A 648 -20.73 -4.40 -16.15
CA ARG A 648 -21.73 -4.24 -17.22
C ARG A 648 -23.10 -4.74 -16.82
N GLU A 649 -23.19 -5.83 -16.07
CA GLU A 649 -24.43 -6.37 -15.52
C GLU A 649 -24.98 -5.46 -14.41
N ASN A 650 -24.13 -5.05 -13.48
CA ASN A 650 -24.45 -4.08 -12.43
C ASN A 650 -24.95 -2.76 -13.02
N SER A 651 -24.53 -2.40 -14.24
CA SER A 651 -25.00 -1.22 -14.98
C SER A 651 -26.22 -1.46 -15.89
N ASP A 652 -26.84 -2.64 -15.90
CA ASP A 652 -28.00 -2.91 -16.78
C ASP A 652 -29.21 -2.04 -16.46
N TYR A 653 -29.41 -1.72 -15.18
CA TYR A 653 -30.49 -0.82 -14.78
C TYR A 653 -30.35 0.56 -15.45
N ALA A 654 -29.11 1.06 -15.61
CA ALA A 654 -28.84 2.36 -16.23
C ALA A 654 -29.20 2.37 -17.72
N ARG A 655 -29.00 1.24 -18.43
CA ARG A 655 -29.48 1.06 -19.81
C ARG A 655 -31.00 1.08 -19.88
N LYS A 656 -31.68 0.36 -18.98
CA LYS A 656 -33.15 0.37 -18.89
C LYS A 656 -33.67 1.77 -18.62
N PHE A 657 -33.03 2.54 -17.74
CA PHE A 657 -33.38 3.93 -17.45
C PHE A 657 -33.23 4.86 -18.66
N ARG A 658 -32.20 4.65 -19.48
CA ARG A 658 -31.98 5.41 -20.71
C ARG A 658 -33.10 5.19 -21.74
N GLU A 659 -33.64 3.98 -21.82
CA GLU A 659 -34.62 3.61 -22.85
C GLU A 659 -36.07 3.66 -22.36
N GLY A 660 -36.29 3.50 -21.06
CA GLY A 660 -37.60 3.35 -20.44
C GLY A 660 -38.29 4.65 -20.00
N SER A 661 -39.46 4.45 -19.42
CA SER A 661 -40.35 5.48 -18.86
C SER A 661 -40.59 5.21 -17.37
N PRO A 662 -40.82 6.24 -16.53
CA PRO A 662 -41.16 6.03 -15.12
C PRO A 662 -42.37 5.12 -14.88
N SER A 663 -43.27 5.05 -15.86
CA SER A 663 -44.49 4.23 -15.84
C SER A 663 -44.27 2.75 -16.17
N ASP A 664 -43.08 2.35 -16.62
CA ASP A 664 -42.83 0.98 -17.05
C ASP A 664 -42.88 0.02 -15.86
N PRO A 665 -43.53 -1.15 -15.99
CA PRO A 665 -43.91 -1.99 -14.85
C PRO A 665 -42.72 -2.56 -14.06
N ASP A 666 -41.53 -2.64 -14.66
CA ASP A 666 -40.32 -3.21 -14.04
C ASP A 666 -39.13 -2.25 -14.06
N ILE A 667 -39.38 -0.93 -14.13
CA ILE A 667 -38.30 0.06 -14.26
C ILE A 667 -37.43 0.14 -13.00
N MET A 668 -38.01 0.11 -11.80
CA MET A 668 -37.31 0.32 -10.52
C MET A 668 -37.68 -0.78 -9.51
N PHE A 669 -36.73 -1.63 -9.11
CA PHE A 669 -36.94 -2.73 -8.15
C PHE A 669 -38.14 -3.65 -8.46
N GLY A 670 -38.42 -3.93 -9.74
CA GLY A 670 -39.56 -4.76 -10.15
C GLY A 670 -40.93 -4.08 -10.06
N GLY A 671 -40.95 -2.74 -10.13
CA GLY A 671 -42.17 -1.92 -10.14
C GLY A 671 -42.00 -0.61 -10.95
N PRO A 672 -43.10 0.12 -11.24
CA PRO A 672 -43.05 1.48 -11.77
C PRO A 672 -42.48 2.47 -10.74
N MET A 673 -41.83 3.54 -11.20
CA MET A 673 -41.30 4.58 -10.31
C MET A 673 -42.43 5.29 -9.57
N ASN A 674 -42.38 5.19 -8.25
CA ASN A 674 -43.18 5.95 -7.32
C ASN A 674 -42.34 6.24 -6.05
N PRO A 675 -42.80 7.13 -5.15
CA PRO A 675 -42.00 7.53 -4.00
C PRO A 675 -41.57 6.36 -3.11
N THR A 676 -42.46 5.39 -2.88
CA THR A 676 -42.18 4.22 -2.03
C THR A 676 -41.15 3.29 -2.65
N THR A 677 -41.24 3.03 -3.97
CA THR A 677 -40.22 2.22 -4.67
C THR A 677 -38.85 2.91 -4.69
N LEU A 678 -38.80 4.23 -4.90
CA LEU A 678 -37.54 4.97 -4.89
C LEU A 678 -36.90 5.01 -3.50
N ALA A 679 -37.70 5.02 -2.43
CA ALA A 679 -37.24 4.91 -1.04
C ALA A 679 -37.03 3.46 -0.57
N GLY A 680 -37.05 2.47 -1.48
CA GLY A 680 -36.96 1.05 -1.16
C GLY A 680 -35.66 0.65 -0.47
N TRP A 681 -34.56 1.34 -0.78
CA TRP A 681 -33.23 1.11 -0.22
C TRP A 681 -33.04 1.68 1.20
N VAL A 682 -33.93 2.58 1.66
CA VAL A 682 -33.81 3.23 2.97
C VAL A 682 -34.23 2.25 4.06
N SER A 683 -33.26 1.82 4.87
CA SER A 683 -33.42 0.87 5.96
C SER A 683 -33.94 1.52 7.26
N ASP A 684 -33.63 2.80 7.49
CA ASP A 684 -34.08 3.55 8.66
C ASP A 684 -35.59 3.91 8.53
N PRO A 685 -36.46 3.36 9.40
CA PRO A 685 -37.89 3.64 9.37
C PRO A 685 -38.23 5.10 9.68
N ALA A 686 -37.38 5.85 10.38
CA ALA A 686 -37.59 7.27 10.66
C ALA A 686 -37.23 8.15 9.45
N ALA A 687 -36.18 7.79 8.70
CA ALA A 687 -35.80 8.50 7.48
C ALA A 687 -36.74 8.20 6.30
N LYS A 688 -37.29 6.98 6.21
CA LYS A 688 -38.05 6.54 5.04
C LYS A 688 -39.23 7.46 4.62
N PRO A 689 -40.10 7.94 5.53
CA PRO A 689 -41.16 8.88 5.16
C PRO A 689 -40.64 10.24 4.63
N ILE A 690 -39.46 10.65 5.07
CA ILE A 690 -38.80 11.89 4.62
C ILE A 690 -38.37 11.76 3.15
N TYR A 691 -37.77 10.61 2.80
CA TYR A 691 -37.42 10.27 1.42
C TYR A 691 -38.66 10.16 0.52
N GLU A 692 -39.70 9.46 0.95
CA GLU A 692 -40.95 9.35 0.19
C GLU A 692 -41.55 10.74 -0.08
N ALA A 693 -41.55 11.64 0.90
CA ALA A 693 -42.05 13.00 0.71
C ALA A 693 -41.19 13.80 -0.29
N ALA A 694 -39.86 13.63 -0.27
CA ALA A 694 -38.95 14.27 -1.23
C ALA A 694 -39.13 13.73 -2.65
N PHE A 695 -39.25 12.42 -2.81
CA PHE A 695 -39.50 11.80 -4.11
C PHE A 695 -40.89 12.14 -4.66
N ALA A 696 -41.91 12.27 -3.81
CA ALA A 696 -43.24 12.75 -4.22
C ALA A 696 -43.21 14.18 -4.80
N ARG A 697 -42.20 14.99 -4.44
CA ARG A 697 -41.98 16.32 -5.02
C ARG A 697 -41.09 16.30 -6.26
N SER A 698 -40.42 15.19 -6.55
CA SER A 698 -39.40 15.11 -7.61
C SER A 698 -40.00 14.75 -8.98
N SER A 699 -39.27 15.05 -10.05
CA SER A 699 -39.63 14.63 -11.41
C SER A 699 -38.99 13.28 -11.72
N PHE A 700 -39.78 12.20 -11.76
CA PHE A 700 -39.26 10.87 -12.14
C PHE A 700 -38.74 10.84 -13.58
N ALA A 701 -39.39 11.59 -14.48
CA ALA A 701 -38.88 11.78 -15.84
C ALA A 701 -37.53 12.52 -15.83
N GLY A 702 -37.39 13.55 -14.99
CA GLY A 702 -36.15 14.28 -14.78
C GLY A 702 -35.03 13.38 -14.24
N MET A 703 -35.32 12.53 -13.26
CA MET A 703 -34.37 11.54 -12.72
C MET A 703 -33.84 10.60 -13.81
N LEU A 704 -34.73 10.06 -14.66
CA LEU A 704 -34.32 9.26 -15.82
C LEU A 704 -33.56 10.09 -16.87
N ASN A 705 -33.84 11.39 -17.00
CA ASN A 705 -33.16 12.25 -17.96
C ASN A 705 -31.67 12.43 -17.67
N PHE A 706 -31.20 12.26 -16.42
CA PHE A 706 -29.76 12.18 -16.12
C PHE A 706 -29.10 11.06 -16.93
N TYR A 707 -29.72 9.88 -16.92
CA TYR A 707 -29.26 8.71 -17.68
C TYR A 707 -29.42 8.93 -19.18
N LYS A 708 -30.56 9.48 -19.62
CA LYS A 708 -30.84 9.75 -21.05
C LYS A 708 -29.88 10.73 -21.69
N ALA A 709 -29.47 11.75 -20.95
CA ALA A 709 -28.59 12.81 -21.44
C ALA A 709 -27.10 12.43 -21.36
N ASN A 710 -26.70 11.68 -20.33
CA ASN A 710 -25.29 11.57 -19.95
C ASN A 710 -24.73 10.15 -19.92
N TYR A 711 -25.57 9.14 -19.77
CA TYR A 711 -25.08 7.76 -19.67
C TYR A 711 -24.62 7.29 -21.06
N PRO A 712 -23.35 6.88 -21.23
CA PRO A 712 -22.79 6.64 -22.55
C PRO A 712 -23.52 5.51 -23.28
N ALA A 713 -23.68 5.67 -24.60
CA ALA A 713 -24.07 4.56 -25.46
C ALA A 713 -22.95 3.49 -25.45
N PRO A 714 -23.26 2.20 -25.58
CA PRO A 714 -22.24 1.19 -25.78
C PRO A 714 -21.37 1.57 -26.98
N PRO A 715 -20.03 1.57 -26.85
CA PRO A 715 -19.16 1.93 -27.96
C PRO A 715 -19.35 0.93 -29.11
N ALA A 716 -19.40 1.41 -30.35
CA ALA A 716 -19.38 0.53 -31.51
C ALA A 716 -18.03 -0.24 -31.55
N PRO A 717 -18.01 -1.51 -31.98
CA PRO A 717 -16.78 -2.27 -32.10
C PRO A 717 -15.72 -1.51 -32.91
N GLY A 718 -14.52 -1.35 -32.36
CA GLY A 718 -13.41 -0.65 -33.02
C GLY A 718 -13.36 0.88 -32.82
N THR A 719 -14.21 1.44 -31.96
CA THR A 719 -14.12 2.87 -31.61
C THR A 719 -12.93 3.10 -30.65
N PRO A 720 -11.96 3.97 -30.99
CA PRO A 720 -10.85 4.27 -30.08
C PRO A 720 -11.36 4.91 -28.78
N PRO A 721 -10.72 4.66 -27.63
CA PRO A 721 -11.15 5.22 -26.36
C PRO A 721 -11.12 6.75 -26.43
N PRO A 722 -12.07 7.44 -25.77
CA PRO A 722 -12.06 8.89 -25.68
C PRO A 722 -10.74 9.36 -25.07
N ALA A 723 -10.28 10.54 -25.49
CA ALA A 723 -9.07 11.14 -24.94
C ALA A 723 -9.20 11.24 -23.40
N PRO A 724 -8.15 10.90 -22.64
CA PRO A 724 -8.21 10.94 -21.19
C PRO A 724 -8.49 12.37 -20.71
N PRO A 725 -9.32 12.54 -19.66
CA PRO A 725 -9.53 13.84 -19.05
C PRO A 725 -8.20 14.39 -18.49
N PRO A 726 -8.09 15.72 -18.30
CA PRO A 726 -6.91 16.31 -17.69
C PRO A 726 -6.68 15.72 -16.29
N ARG A 727 -5.42 15.47 -15.96
CA ARG A 727 -5.05 14.98 -14.63
C ARG A 727 -5.38 16.01 -13.57
N LEU A 728 -5.97 15.55 -12.46
CA LEU A 728 -6.36 16.43 -11.37
C LEU A 728 -5.15 16.89 -10.57
N LYS A 729 -5.09 18.19 -10.29
CA LYS A 729 -3.99 18.86 -9.56
C LYS A 729 -4.36 19.23 -8.12
N MET A 730 -5.57 18.93 -7.69
CA MET A 730 -6.07 19.11 -6.34
C MET A 730 -6.13 17.77 -5.59
N PRO A 731 -5.97 17.76 -4.26
CA PRO A 731 -6.08 16.54 -3.47
C PRO A 731 -7.43 15.85 -3.64
N VAL A 732 -7.42 14.51 -3.65
CA VAL A 732 -8.61 13.69 -3.85
C VAL A 732 -8.74 12.66 -2.72
N LEU A 733 -9.93 12.59 -2.12
CA LEU A 733 -10.34 11.54 -1.19
C LEU A 733 -11.44 10.71 -1.84
N VAL A 734 -11.30 9.39 -1.85
CA VAL A 734 -12.30 8.47 -2.41
C VAL A 734 -12.74 7.50 -1.33
N PHE A 735 -14.04 7.40 -1.09
CA PHE A 735 -14.67 6.34 -0.32
C PHE A 735 -15.36 5.35 -1.24
N HIS A 736 -15.32 4.06 -0.88
CA HIS A 736 -16.04 3.03 -1.61
C HIS A 736 -16.48 1.90 -0.68
N GLY A 737 -17.78 1.59 -0.69
CA GLY A 737 -18.33 0.42 0.01
C GLY A 737 -18.04 -0.86 -0.76
N LEU A 738 -17.44 -1.87 -0.12
CA LEU A 738 -17.06 -3.11 -0.81
C LEU A 738 -18.25 -4.04 -1.10
N LYS A 739 -19.44 -3.74 -0.57
CA LYS A 739 -20.70 -4.44 -0.89
C LYS A 739 -21.58 -3.67 -1.87
N ASP A 740 -21.02 -2.67 -2.55
CA ASP A 740 -21.74 -1.93 -3.59
C ASP A 740 -22.13 -2.87 -4.74
N THR A 741 -23.41 -2.86 -5.10
CA THR A 741 -23.98 -3.71 -6.16
C THR A 741 -24.18 -2.96 -7.47
N ALA A 742 -24.02 -1.64 -7.49
CA ALA A 742 -24.14 -0.82 -8.69
C ALA A 742 -22.76 -0.54 -9.32
N LEU A 743 -21.75 -0.30 -8.48
CA LEU A 743 -20.42 0.13 -8.91
C LEU A 743 -19.34 -0.74 -8.26
N HIS A 744 -18.58 -1.43 -9.09
CA HIS A 744 -17.57 -2.39 -8.67
C HIS A 744 -16.30 -1.68 -8.20
N SER A 745 -15.67 -2.21 -7.15
CA SER A 745 -14.49 -1.63 -6.50
C SER A 745 -13.26 -1.63 -7.41
N ASP A 746 -13.17 -2.55 -8.38
CA ASP A 746 -12.12 -2.57 -9.40
C ASP A 746 -12.00 -1.28 -10.18
N GLY A 747 -13.07 -0.49 -10.30
CA GLY A 747 -13.02 0.82 -10.92
C GLY A 747 -12.01 1.76 -10.25
N LEU A 748 -11.68 1.52 -8.98
CA LEU A 748 -10.67 2.28 -8.23
C LEU A 748 -9.24 1.97 -8.66
N ASN A 749 -8.99 0.81 -9.29
CA ASN A 749 -7.65 0.42 -9.71
C ASN A 749 -7.02 1.50 -10.60
N ASN A 750 -5.76 1.83 -10.33
CA ASN A 750 -4.99 2.83 -11.07
C ASN A 750 -5.58 4.25 -11.01
N THR A 751 -6.44 4.58 -10.04
CA THR A 751 -6.98 5.94 -9.88
C THR A 751 -5.87 7.00 -9.74
N TRP A 752 -4.73 6.62 -9.17
CA TRP A 752 -3.54 7.47 -9.04
C TRP A 752 -2.91 7.87 -10.40
N ASP A 753 -3.15 7.14 -11.49
CA ASP A 753 -2.58 7.47 -12.81
C ASP A 753 -3.20 8.75 -13.42
N TRP A 754 -4.36 9.16 -12.91
CA TRP A 754 -5.13 10.30 -13.39
C TRP A 754 -5.12 11.49 -12.44
N ILE A 755 -4.35 11.41 -11.34
CA ILE A 755 -4.30 12.44 -10.30
C ILE A 755 -2.82 12.78 -10.03
N ASP A 756 -2.41 14.00 -10.34
CA ASP A 756 -1.06 14.51 -10.08
C ASP A 756 -0.88 14.98 -8.62
N ALA A 757 -1.99 15.13 -7.89
CA ALA A 757 -2.04 15.50 -6.48
C ALA A 757 -2.07 14.27 -5.55
N ASP A 758 -2.26 14.49 -4.26
CA ASP A 758 -2.37 13.39 -3.30
C ASP A 758 -3.74 12.71 -3.43
N LEU A 759 -3.73 11.38 -3.49
CA LEU A 759 -4.91 10.53 -3.52
C LEU A 759 -4.98 9.73 -2.22
N THR A 760 -6.14 9.76 -1.57
CA THR A 760 -6.47 8.89 -0.43
C THR A 760 -7.68 8.04 -0.82
N ILE A 761 -7.55 6.71 -0.74
CA ILE A 761 -8.65 5.78 -0.98
C ILE A 761 -8.98 5.09 0.34
N VAL A 762 -10.26 5.08 0.69
CA VAL A 762 -10.80 4.49 1.91
C VAL A 762 -11.90 3.52 1.51
N THR A 763 -11.67 2.24 1.74
CA THR A 763 -12.67 1.20 1.49
C THR A 763 -13.42 0.87 2.78
N ALA A 764 -14.74 0.73 2.68
CA ALA A 764 -15.61 0.37 3.80
C ALA A 764 -16.14 -1.07 3.58
N PRO A 765 -15.59 -2.09 4.28
CA PRO A 765 -15.88 -3.50 3.97
C PRO A 765 -17.35 -3.89 4.10
N GLU A 766 -18.06 -3.30 5.07
CA GLU A 766 -19.45 -3.64 5.38
C GLU A 766 -20.49 -2.76 4.68
N ALA A 767 -20.05 -1.67 4.03
CA ALA A 767 -20.95 -0.70 3.41
C ALA A 767 -21.32 -1.09 1.98
N GLY A 768 -22.57 -0.80 1.59
CA GLY A 768 -23.07 -0.95 0.24
C GLY A 768 -22.86 0.32 -0.59
N HIS A 769 -23.84 0.62 -1.45
CA HIS A 769 -23.78 1.76 -2.38
C HIS A 769 -23.86 3.13 -1.69
N PHE A 770 -24.53 3.24 -0.54
CA PHE A 770 -24.77 4.50 0.16
C PHE A 770 -23.82 4.64 1.36
N VAL A 771 -22.51 4.61 1.11
CA VAL A 771 -21.47 4.58 2.18
C VAL A 771 -21.57 5.73 3.18
N GLN A 772 -22.06 6.91 2.76
CA GLN A 772 -22.29 8.05 3.64
C GLN A 772 -23.35 7.79 4.72
N GLN A 773 -24.21 6.79 4.51
CA GLN A 773 -25.20 6.33 5.48
C GLN A 773 -24.80 4.99 6.11
N ASP A 774 -24.35 4.03 5.31
CA ASP A 774 -23.99 2.68 5.78
C ASP A 774 -22.78 2.70 6.72
N ALA A 775 -21.84 3.63 6.50
CA ALA A 775 -20.64 3.83 7.30
C ALA A 775 -20.46 5.33 7.67
N SER A 776 -21.55 5.97 8.08
CA SER A 776 -21.62 7.42 8.30
C SER A 776 -20.54 7.96 9.25
N ASP A 777 -20.23 7.26 10.34
CA ASP A 777 -19.19 7.64 11.29
C ASP A 777 -17.79 7.60 10.66
N LEU A 778 -17.46 6.51 9.94
CA LEU A 778 -16.18 6.37 9.25
C LEU A 778 -15.99 7.47 8.21
N VAL A 779 -17.02 7.71 7.38
CA VAL A 779 -17.00 8.74 6.35
C VAL A 779 -16.83 10.12 6.99
N THR A 780 -17.64 10.44 7.99
CA THR A 780 -17.64 11.77 8.64
C THR A 780 -16.32 12.05 9.35
N THR A 781 -15.84 11.13 10.18
CA THR A 781 -14.59 11.30 10.94
C THR A 781 -13.38 11.37 10.02
N THR A 782 -13.36 10.55 8.96
CA THR A 782 -12.27 10.56 7.98
C THR A 782 -12.30 11.83 7.13
N MET A 783 -13.48 12.28 6.70
CA MET A 783 -13.61 13.56 5.99
C MET A 783 -13.12 14.71 6.87
N ARG A 784 -13.56 14.78 8.13
CA ARG A 784 -13.11 15.82 9.06
C ARG A 784 -11.59 15.77 9.23
N TRP A 785 -11.03 14.61 9.55
CA TRP A 785 -9.59 14.42 9.65
C TRP A 785 -8.87 14.82 8.36
N TRP A 786 -9.34 14.39 7.19
CA TRP A 786 -8.63 14.63 5.94
C TRP A 786 -8.66 16.10 5.52
N LEU A 787 -9.79 16.77 5.78
CA LEU A 787 -9.95 18.20 5.56
C LEU A 787 -9.08 19.00 6.54
N ASP A 788 -9.01 18.60 7.81
CA ASP A 788 -8.31 19.31 8.89
C ASP A 788 -6.80 19.00 8.97
N ALA A 789 -6.38 17.76 8.72
CA ALA A 789 -4.99 17.28 8.86
C ALA A 789 -4.03 17.93 7.88
N ARG A 790 -4.54 18.44 6.75
CA ARG A 790 -3.75 19.19 5.77
C ARG A 790 -3.70 20.69 6.07
N ILE A 791 -4.39 21.12 7.11
CA ILE A 791 -4.31 22.47 7.61
C ILE A 791 -3.16 22.56 8.63
N LEU A 792 -2.77 21.49 9.33
CA LEU A 792 -1.69 21.51 10.35
C LEU A 792 -0.33 21.92 9.75
N GLY A 793 0.11 23.12 10.11
CA GLY A 793 1.23 23.85 9.49
C GLY A 793 2.60 23.16 9.53
N GLY A 794 3.28 23.22 8.38
CA GLY A 794 4.72 23.44 8.29
C GLY A 794 5.64 22.25 8.59
N GLY A 795 5.76 21.31 7.64
CA GLY A 795 7.08 20.73 7.33
C GLY A 795 7.28 19.21 7.44
N ILE A 796 6.27 18.39 7.73
CA ILE A 796 6.43 16.93 7.82
C ILE A 796 5.35 16.18 7.03
N GLY A 797 5.31 16.42 5.72
CA GLY A 797 4.50 15.68 4.78
C GLY A 797 5.27 15.45 3.48
N ALA A 798 4.77 14.58 2.60
CA ALA A 798 5.37 14.34 1.28
C ALA A 798 5.45 15.62 0.40
N ARG A 799 4.70 16.67 0.77
CA ARG A 799 4.74 18.00 0.15
C ARG A 799 4.82 19.08 1.24
N VAL A 800 5.52 20.17 0.95
CA VAL A 800 5.54 21.36 1.82
C VAL A 800 4.22 22.13 1.65
N ASN A 801 3.41 22.21 2.71
CA ASN A 801 2.20 23.02 2.74
C ASN A 801 2.30 24.12 3.82
N ILE A 802 2.08 25.37 3.42
CA ILE A 802 2.11 26.55 4.30
C ILE A 802 0.78 27.28 4.16
N ASN A 803 -0.05 27.27 5.20
CA ASN A 803 -1.32 27.99 5.21
C ASN A 803 -1.09 29.48 5.50
N LEU A 804 -0.74 30.25 4.45
CA LEU A 804 -0.46 31.68 4.58
C LEU A 804 -1.67 32.49 5.07
N ASP A 805 -2.89 32.06 4.78
CA ASP A 805 -4.09 32.79 5.20
C ASP A 805 -4.34 32.64 6.70
N ALA A 806 -4.19 31.43 7.25
CA ALA A 806 -4.22 31.23 8.70
C ALA A 806 -3.09 32.01 9.41
N ILE A 807 -1.91 32.07 8.81
CA ILE A 807 -0.78 32.85 9.37
C ILE A 807 -1.08 34.35 9.36
N ARG A 808 -1.67 34.88 8.27
CA ARG A 808 -2.10 36.28 8.20
C ARG A 808 -3.25 36.57 9.14
N HIS A 809 -4.15 35.61 9.36
CA HIS A 809 -5.21 35.73 10.36
C HIS A 809 -4.61 35.82 11.76
N ALA A 810 -3.69 34.91 12.12
CA ALA A 810 -2.97 34.97 13.39
C ALA A 810 -2.21 36.30 13.56
N GLU A 811 -1.53 36.78 12.51
CA GLU A 811 -0.89 38.11 12.51
C GLU A 811 -1.91 39.22 12.78
N SER A 812 -3.12 39.14 12.21
CA SER A 812 -4.18 40.14 12.41
C SER A 812 -4.77 40.13 13.83
N LEU A 813 -4.79 38.95 14.47
CA LEU A 813 -5.25 38.77 15.85
C LEU A 813 -4.19 39.19 16.89
N GLY A 814 -2.95 39.48 16.45
CA GLY A 814 -1.88 39.93 17.33
C GLY A 814 -0.98 38.83 17.87
N TYR A 815 -1.00 37.63 17.29
CA TYR A 815 -0.03 36.59 17.64
C TYR A 815 1.40 37.06 17.39
N ASP A 816 2.30 36.78 18.34
CA ASP A 816 3.69 37.29 18.29
C ASP A 816 4.54 36.58 17.23
N SER A 817 4.38 35.26 17.09
CA SER A 817 5.24 34.44 16.23
C SER A 817 4.56 33.23 15.61
N VAL A 818 5.07 32.79 14.45
CA VAL A 818 4.77 31.50 13.82
C VAL A 818 6.05 30.69 13.63
N TRP A 819 5.96 29.36 13.72
CA TRP A 819 7.12 28.49 13.76
C TRP A 819 7.10 27.43 12.66
N THR A 820 8.27 27.14 12.11
CA THR A 820 8.52 26.11 11.08
C THR A 820 9.45 25.04 11.65
N ALA A 821 9.42 23.79 11.17
CA ALA A 821 10.23 22.71 11.73
C ALA A 821 10.99 21.93 10.66
N GLU A 822 12.04 21.20 11.09
CA GLU A 822 12.91 20.42 10.23
C GLU A 822 12.97 18.94 10.65
N ALA A 823 12.70 18.07 9.68
CA ALA A 823 12.80 16.61 9.77
C ALA A 823 13.62 16.05 8.58
N TRP A 824 13.37 14.81 8.14
CA TRP A 824 14.05 14.16 6.99
C TRP A 824 13.27 14.30 5.68
N GLY A 825 12.91 15.54 5.31
CA GLY A 825 12.18 15.83 4.07
C GLY A 825 12.25 17.30 3.65
N GLY A 826 11.64 18.18 4.44
CA GLY A 826 11.73 19.64 4.27
C GLY A 826 12.65 20.31 5.30
N ASP A 827 13.37 21.36 4.89
CA ASP A 827 14.16 22.20 5.78
C ASP A 827 13.31 23.28 6.46
N ALA A 828 13.71 23.79 7.63
CA ALA A 828 12.96 24.82 8.35
C ALA A 828 13.18 26.25 7.81
N VAL A 829 14.27 26.50 7.08
CA VAL A 829 14.65 27.85 6.64
C VAL A 829 13.86 28.30 5.43
N THR A 830 13.64 27.43 4.45
CA THR A 830 12.90 27.77 3.23
C THR A 830 11.46 28.19 3.52
N PRO A 831 10.67 27.43 4.33
CA PRO A 831 9.35 27.87 4.76
C PRO A 831 9.39 29.16 5.59
N ALA A 832 10.38 29.32 6.48
CA ALA A 832 10.49 30.52 7.29
C ALA A 832 10.74 31.77 6.43
N ALA A 833 11.65 31.68 5.47
CA ALA A 833 11.93 32.75 4.51
C ALA A 833 10.69 33.10 3.68
N TRP A 834 9.95 32.08 3.23
CA TRP A 834 8.70 32.28 2.49
C TRP A 834 7.65 33.00 3.31
N ILE A 835 7.45 32.62 4.57
CA ILE A 835 6.50 33.30 5.46
C ILE A 835 6.94 34.73 5.75
N LEU A 836 8.21 34.95 6.10
CA LEU A 836 8.75 36.28 6.37
C LEU A 836 8.54 37.24 5.20
N ALA A 837 8.69 36.76 3.97
CA ALA A 837 8.48 37.55 2.77
C ALA A 837 7.00 37.89 2.50
N GLN A 838 6.06 37.16 3.11
CA GLN A 838 4.62 37.25 2.85
C GLN A 838 3.81 37.84 4.01
N THR A 839 4.49 38.16 5.13
CA THR A 839 3.93 38.75 6.34
C THR A 839 4.68 40.03 6.71
N SER A 840 4.08 40.86 7.57
CA SER A 840 4.55 42.23 7.80
C SER A 840 4.91 42.55 9.24
N LYS A 841 4.35 41.84 10.21
CA LYS A 841 4.45 42.10 11.65
C LYS A 841 4.85 40.86 12.43
N ILE A 842 4.25 39.71 12.14
CA ILE A 842 4.47 38.47 12.89
C ILE A 842 5.92 38.03 12.76
N LYS A 843 6.51 37.59 13.88
CA LYS A 843 7.84 36.98 13.88
C LYS A 843 7.76 35.57 13.31
N VAL A 844 8.86 35.09 12.75
CA VAL A 844 8.95 33.73 12.22
C VAL A 844 10.14 33.03 12.83
N GLY A 845 9.88 31.90 13.49
CA GLY A 845 10.90 31.10 14.12
C GLY A 845 11.07 29.73 13.47
N THR A 846 12.21 29.09 13.74
CA THR A 846 12.39 27.65 13.48
C THR A 846 12.24 26.88 14.78
N ALA A 847 11.23 26.04 14.94
CA ALA A 847 11.05 25.17 16.09
C ALA A 847 12.20 24.16 16.23
N ILE A 848 12.70 23.68 15.08
CA ILE A 848 13.90 22.86 14.97
C ILE A 848 14.64 23.26 13.70
N MET A 849 15.84 23.82 13.87
CA MET A 849 16.89 23.86 12.86
C MET A 849 17.96 22.85 13.30
N GLN A 850 18.16 21.76 12.55
CA GLN A 850 18.99 20.67 13.03
C GLN A 850 20.47 21.09 13.06
N MET A 851 21.06 21.14 14.26
CA MET A 851 22.44 21.58 14.45
C MET A 851 23.48 20.79 13.63
N PRO A 852 23.33 19.46 13.42
CA PRO A 852 24.33 18.72 12.64
C PRO A 852 24.19 18.92 11.13
N ALA A 853 23.05 19.42 10.65
CA ALA A 853 22.80 19.66 9.22
C ALA A 853 23.59 20.85 8.66
N ARG A 854 24.07 21.76 9.52
CA ARG A 854 24.79 22.97 9.11
C ARG A 854 25.81 23.42 10.16
N THR A 855 26.92 24.03 9.75
CA THR A 855 27.90 24.58 10.70
C THR A 855 27.32 25.76 11.49
N PRO A 856 27.81 26.07 12.71
CA PRO A 856 27.31 27.21 13.49
C PRO A 856 27.52 28.55 12.79
N ALA A 857 28.59 28.68 11.99
CA ALA A 857 28.79 29.86 11.16
C ALA A 857 27.72 30.00 10.07
N MET A 858 27.32 28.89 9.44
CA MET A 858 26.26 28.90 8.43
C MET A 858 24.89 29.22 9.04
N ALA A 859 24.58 28.66 10.20
CA ALA A 859 23.35 29.02 10.94
C ALA A 859 23.33 30.50 11.32
N ALA A 860 24.45 31.04 11.81
CA ALA A 860 24.55 32.46 12.12
C ALA A 860 24.32 33.35 10.88
N MET A 861 25.00 33.04 9.78
CA MET A 861 24.83 33.79 8.52
C MET A 861 23.38 33.74 8.00
N THR A 862 22.74 32.57 8.10
CA THR A 862 21.34 32.39 7.72
C THR A 862 20.43 33.27 8.57
N ALA A 863 20.61 33.22 9.90
CA ALA A 863 19.81 33.99 10.83
C ALA A 863 19.96 35.50 10.63
N MET A 864 21.20 35.99 10.49
CA MET A 864 21.46 37.41 10.22
C MET A 864 20.83 37.87 8.90
N SER A 865 20.90 37.04 7.85
CA SER A 865 20.31 37.39 6.55
C SER A 865 18.79 37.48 6.64
N LEU A 866 18.15 36.54 7.33
CA LEU A 866 16.69 36.56 7.51
C LEU A 866 16.25 37.69 8.44
N ALA A 867 17.01 37.99 9.49
CA ALA A 867 16.74 39.12 10.37
C ALA A 867 16.81 40.43 9.59
N GLU A 868 17.89 40.68 8.84
CA GLU A 868 18.04 41.88 8.01
C GLU A 868 16.91 42.04 6.98
N LEU A 869 16.61 40.96 6.23
CA LEU A 869 15.58 40.99 5.19
C LEU A 869 14.16 41.17 5.75
N SER A 870 13.92 40.78 6.99
CA SER A 870 12.61 40.85 7.62
C SER A 870 12.41 42.01 8.57
N GLY A 871 13.45 42.83 8.82
CA GLY A 871 13.43 43.90 9.82
C GLY A 871 13.44 43.37 11.26
N GLY A 872 14.25 42.34 11.55
CA GLY A 872 14.44 41.78 12.88
C GLY A 872 13.37 40.79 13.34
N ARG A 873 12.58 40.23 12.41
CA ARG A 873 11.45 39.34 12.75
C ARG A 873 11.82 37.85 12.81
N PHE A 874 13.07 37.49 12.54
CA PHE A 874 13.48 36.08 12.55
C PHE A 874 13.94 35.61 13.93
N ILE A 875 13.49 34.43 14.35
CA ILE A 875 13.89 33.77 15.60
C ILE A 875 14.58 32.44 15.27
N VAL A 876 15.72 32.18 15.90
CA VAL A 876 16.40 30.89 15.74
C VAL A 876 15.86 29.92 16.78
N GLY A 877 15.44 28.74 16.37
CA GLY A 877 15.32 27.61 17.29
C GLY A 877 16.03 26.38 16.76
N LEU A 878 16.81 25.76 17.64
CA LEU A 878 17.76 24.70 17.34
C LEU A 878 17.30 23.36 17.89
N GLY A 879 17.65 22.27 17.21
CA GLY A 879 17.43 20.91 17.70
C GLY A 879 18.60 19.98 17.41
N ALA A 880 18.78 18.97 18.27
CA ALA A 880 19.78 17.94 18.08
C ALA A 880 19.35 16.85 17.07
N SER A 881 18.03 16.66 16.89
CA SER A 881 17.43 15.49 16.23
C SER A 881 17.81 14.16 16.90
N GLY A 882 17.41 13.03 16.31
CA GLY A 882 17.74 11.68 16.78
C GLY A 882 18.89 11.03 15.99
N PRO A 883 19.58 10.01 16.54
CA PRO A 883 20.72 9.36 15.88
C PRO A 883 20.35 8.77 14.50
N GLN A 884 19.13 8.24 14.35
CA GLN A 884 18.64 7.74 13.06
C GLN A 884 18.68 8.80 11.95
N VAL A 885 18.29 10.04 12.26
CA VAL A 885 18.32 11.15 11.29
C VAL A 885 19.74 11.66 11.11
N ILE A 886 20.49 11.84 12.21
CA ILE A 886 21.82 12.45 12.12
C ILE A 886 22.83 11.53 11.42
N GLU A 887 22.84 10.25 11.75
CA GLU A 887 23.79 9.28 11.18
C GLU A 887 23.28 8.70 9.86
N GLY A 888 21.96 8.44 9.75
CA GLY A 888 21.36 7.85 8.55
C GLY A 888 21.11 8.85 7.41
N TRP A 889 20.62 10.06 7.72
CA TRP A 889 20.26 11.06 6.70
C TRP A 889 21.39 12.06 6.43
N HIS A 890 21.98 12.64 7.48
CA HIS A 890 23.06 13.64 7.31
C HIS A 890 24.46 13.04 7.19
N GLY A 891 24.62 11.74 7.51
CA GLY A 891 25.90 11.04 7.40
C GLY A 891 26.99 11.59 8.32
N VAL A 892 26.62 12.22 9.44
CA VAL A 892 27.57 12.80 10.41
C VAL A 892 27.40 12.16 11.79
N PRO A 893 28.45 12.12 12.63
CA PRO A 893 28.34 11.51 13.96
C PRO A 893 27.32 12.21 14.86
N TYR A 894 26.44 11.43 15.51
CA TYR A 894 25.49 11.95 16.49
C TYR A 894 26.20 12.66 17.66
N GLY A 895 27.24 12.03 18.20
CA GLY A 895 28.21 12.66 19.08
C GLY A 895 27.63 13.16 20.42
N LYS A 896 28.03 14.36 20.84
CA LYS A 896 27.70 14.97 22.15
C LYS A 896 26.69 16.12 21.97
N PRO A 897 25.37 15.87 21.90
CA PRO A 897 24.38 16.89 21.52
C PRO A 897 24.31 18.09 22.48
N VAL A 898 24.52 17.87 23.79
CA VAL A 898 24.53 18.94 24.79
C VAL A 898 25.77 19.84 24.66
N THR A 899 26.95 19.25 24.46
CA THR A 899 28.18 20.02 24.19
C THR A 899 28.04 20.78 22.88
N ARG A 900 27.47 20.13 21.85
CA ARG A 900 27.21 20.73 20.54
C ARG A 900 26.35 21.97 20.68
N LEU A 901 25.22 21.89 21.39
CA LEU A 901 24.35 23.04 21.63
C LEU A 901 25.11 24.24 22.22
N LYS A 902 25.89 24.02 23.27
CA LYS A 902 26.65 25.09 23.94
C LYS A 902 27.62 25.79 22.99
N GLU A 903 28.49 25.01 22.34
CA GLU A 903 29.50 25.55 21.44
C GLU A 903 28.87 26.22 20.21
N TYR A 904 27.80 25.62 19.67
CA TYR A 904 27.08 26.14 18.51
C TYR A 904 26.51 27.53 18.79
N VAL A 905 25.80 27.68 19.91
CA VAL A 905 25.19 28.94 20.32
C VAL A 905 26.23 29.99 20.68
N GLN A 906 27.32 29.62 21.36
CA GLN A 906 28.43 30.53 21.66
C GLN A 906 29.08 31.08 20.37
N ILE A 907 29.30 30.24 19.37
CA ILE A 907 29.83 30.66 18.07
C ILE A 907 28.83 31.59 17.37
N MET A 908 27.54 31.25 17.34
CA MET A 908 26.51 32.10 16.75
C MET A 908 26.46 33.48 17.42
N LYS A 909 26.37 33.54 18.75
CA LYS A 909 26.35 34.80 19.51
C LYS A 909 27.64 35.62 19.29
N LYS A 910 28.80 34.98 19.17
CA LYS A 910 30.07 35.66 18.83
C LYS A 910 30.03 36.28 17.42
N ILE A 911 29.45 35.60 16.45
CA ILE A 911 29.28 36.10 15.08
C ILE A 911 28.28 37.25 15.04
N PHE A 912 27.13 37.14 15.72
CA PHE A 912 26.11 38.18 15.84
C PHE A 912 26.68 39.45 16.48
N ALA A 913 27.29 39.33 17.66
CA ALA A 913 27.83 40.45 18.40
C ALA A 913 28.93 41.19 17.63
N ARG A 914 29.65 40.47 16.76
CA ARG A 914 30.61 41.04 15.82
C ARG A 914 31.59 42.02 16.48
N GLN A 915 31.99 41.78 17.73
CA GLN A 915 32.90 42.65 18.47
C GLN A 915 34.33 42.46 17.95
N GLU A 916 34.75 41.20 17.78
CA GLU A 916 36.06 40.79 17.26
C GLU A 916 35.92 39.80 16.08
N LYS A 917 37.05 39.30 15.57
CA LYS A 917 37.05 38.19 14.61
C LYS A 917 36.63 36.91 15.34
N ALA A 918 35.76 36.10 14.73
CA ALA A 918 35.30 34.85 15.31
C ALA A 918 36.47 33.87 15.45
N THR A 919 36.72 33.47 16.68
CA THR A 919 37.63 32.40 17.09
C THR A 919 36.91 31.51 18.09
N PHE A 920 37.17 30.22 18.02
CA PHE A 920 36.61 29.24 18.94
C PHE A 920 37.52 28.03 19.04
N ASP A 921 37.76 27.53 20.25
CA ASP A 921 38.59 26.34 20.50
C ASP A 921 37.83 25.46 21.49
N GLY A 922 36.88 24.69 20.95
CA GLY A 922 35.99 23.81 21.69
C GLY A 922 36.29 22.34 21.43
N GLU A 923 35.50 21.48 22.05
CA GLU A 923 35.59 20.04 21.90
C GLU A 923 35.03 19.56 20.55
N ILE A 924 33.98 20.20 20.05
CA ILE A 924 33.34 19.83 18.77
C ILE A 924 33.75 20.77 17.66
N TYR A 925 33.82 22.07 17.93
CA TYR A 925 34.13 23.09 16.92
C TYR A 925 35.45 23.79 17.20
N GLN A 926 36.20 24.05 16.12
CA GLN A 926 37.43 24.83 16.16
C GLN A 926 37.44 25.83 15.00
N LEU A 927 37.64 27.10 15.31
CA LEU A 927 37.67 28.22 14.36
C LEU A 927 38.89 29.11 14.63
N PRO A 928 39.85 29.23 13.69
CA PRO A 928 39.96 28.48 12.44
C PRO A 928 40.28 27.00 12.65
N TYR A 929 39.82 26.14 11.73
CA TYR A 929 40.11 24.72 11.78
C TYR A 929 41.60 24.44 11.51
N ILE A 930 42.28 23.76 12.43
CA ILE A 930 43.69 23.34 12.30
C ILE A 930 43.86 21.81 12.37
N GLY A 931 42.76 21.06 12.26
CA GLY A 931 42.75 19.60 12.31
C GLY A 931 43.17 18.91 11.00
N PRO A 932 43.04 17.58 10.92
CA PRO A 932 43.40 16.80 9.75
C PRO A 932 42.75 17.30 8.46
N GLY A 933 43.53 17.43 7.39
CA GLY A 933 43.06 17.94 6.09
C GLY A 933 43.00 19.47 5.98
N ALA A 934 43.36 20.22 7.03
CA ALA A 934 43.48 21.67 6.94
C ALA A 934 44.65 22.08 6.03
N THR A 935 44.46 23.10 5.21
CA THR A 935 45.50 23.68 4.33
C THR A 935 46.48 24.59 5.06
N GLY A 936 46.19 24.95 6.32
CA GLY A 936 46.94 25.95 7.10
C GLY A 936 46.64 27.40 6.72
N LEU A 937 45.75 27.67 5.75
CA LEU A 937 45.42 29.02 5.30
C LEU A 937 44.28 29.70 6.08
N GLY A 938 43.60 28.97 6.96
CA GLY A 938 42.48 29.47 7.74
C GLY A 938 42.88 30.64 8.63
N LYS A 939 42.08 31.72 8.63
CA LYS A 939 42.26 32.90 9.49
C LYS A 939 40.95 33.24 10.20
N PRO A 940 40.99 33.83 11.40
CA PRO A 940 39.79 34.33 12.06
C PRO A 940 39.11 35.40 11.18
N LEU A 941 37.81 35.26 10.97
CA LEU A 941 37.01 36.17 10.14
C LEU A 941 35.98 36.91 10.98
N LYS A 942 35.61 38.10 10.54
CA LYS A 942 34.52 38.90 11.11
C LYS A 942 33.42 38.97 10.05
N SER A 943 32.15 38.85 10.45
CA SER A 943 31.04 38.90 9.48
C SER A 943 31.09 40.18 8.65
N ILE A 944 30.78 40.08 7.37
CA ILE A 944 30.64 41.26 6.49
C ILE A 944 29.29 41.94 6.76
N LEU A 945 28.24 41.14 6.96
CA LEU A 945 26.92 41.63 7.32
C LEU A 945 26.94 42.20 8.74
N HIS A 946 26.43 43.41 8.90
CA HIS A 946 26.15 44.02 10.19
C HIS A 946 24.67 43.73 10.45
N CYS A 947 24.36 43.12 11.58
CA CYS A 947 22.99 42.89 12.03
C CYS A 947 22.94 43.56 13.40
N GLU A 948 22.15 44.64 13.53
CA GLU A 948 22.02 45.41 14.77
C GLU A 948 20.87 44.87 15.63
N GLU A 949 20.07 43.97 15.06
CA GLU A 949 18.94 43.29 15.68
C GLU A 949 19.42 42.20 16.67
N ASP A 950 18.74 42.12 17.81
CA ASP A 950 18.93 41.03 18.75
C ASP A 950 18.16 39.80 18.24
N ILE A 951 18.88 38.77 17.77
CA ILE A 951 18.29 37.54 17.23
C ILE A 951 18.18 36.50 18.35
N PRO A 952 16.98 36.18 18.86
CA PRO A 952 16.84 35.21 19.94
C PRO A 952 17.16 33.80 19.46
N ILE A 953 17.78 33.01 20.33
CA ILE A 953 18.08 31.60 20.09
C ILE A 953 17.36 30.72 21.10
N PHE A 954 16.53 29.81 20.62
CA PHE A 954 15.83 28.81 21.40
C PHE A 954 16.37 27.40 21.14
N ALA A 955 16.09 26.46 22.03
CA ALA A 955 16.45 25.05 21.80
C ALA A 955 15.32 24.08 22.18
N ALA A 956 15.03 23.10 21.32
CA ALA A 956 14.12 22.01 21.65
C ALA A 956 14.81 21.00 22.60
N ASN A 957 14.33 20.88 23.84
CA ASN A 957 14.92 20.00 24.86
C ASN A 957 13.89 19.56 25.91
N ILE A 958 13.98 18.30 26.35
CA ILE A 958 13.18 17.75 27.45
C ILE A 958 14.02 17.02 28.51
N THR A 959 15.31 16.81 28.25
CA THR A 959 16.20 16.14 29.22
C THR A 959 16.75 17.15 30.23
N PRO A 960 16.93 16.80 31.52
CA PRO A 960 17.48 17.72 32.52
C PRO A 960 18.81 18.38 32.10
N ARG A 961 19.73 17.60 31.52
CA ARG A 961 21.03 18.14 31.04
C ARG A 961 20.86 19.07 29.84
N GLY A 962 19.94 18.76 28.94
CA GLY A 962 19.62 19.59 27.78
C GLY A 962 18.97 20.92 28.18
N VAL A 963 18.00 20.88 29.10
CA VAL A 963 17.33 22.07 29.64
C VAL A 963 18.33 22.97 30.37
N ALA A 964 19.20 22.41 31.22
CA ALA A 964 20.25 23.19 31.88
C ALA A 964 21.22 23.85 30.88
N ALA A 965 21.57 23.16 29.79
CA ALA A 965 22.41 23.75 28.75
C ALA A 965 21.68 24.85 27.96
N ALA A 966 20.39 24.67 27.65
CA ALA A 966 19.57 25.71 27.03
C ALA A 966 19.48 26.95 27.93
N ALA A 967 19.17 26.78 29.21
CA ALA A 967 19.14 27.87 30.20
C ALA A 967 20.48 28.60 30.32
N GLU A 968 21.61 27.90 30.15
CA GLU A 968 22.95 28.48 30.17
C GLU A 968 23.22 29.38 28.94
N VAL A 969 22.95 28.91 27.71
CA VAL A 969 23.41 29.60 26.49
C VAL A 969 22.31 30.21 25.60
N CYS A 970 21.08 29.69 25.63
CA CYS A 970 19.95 30.08 24.78
C CYS A 970 19.04 31.09 25.47
N ASP A 971 18.23 31.83 24.72
CA ASP A 971 17.27 32.82 25.23
C ASP A 971 15.90 32.17 25.55
N GLY A 972 15.70 30.91 25.15
CA GLY A 972 14.56 30.11 25.57
C GLY A 972 14.69 28.63 25.20
N PHE A 973 13.67 27.84 25.52
CA PHE A 973 13.59 26.44 25.11
C PHE A 973 12.16 25.98 24.86
N PHE A 974 12.02 24.93 24.02
CA PHE A 974 10.74 24.30 23.71
C PHE A 974 10.66 22.90 24.32
N PRO A 975 9.82 22.70 25.36
CA PRO A 975 9.32 21.38 25.68
C PRO A 975 8.27 20.96 24.64
N ILE A 976 8.33 19.69 24.20
CA ILE A 976 7.41 19.11 23.20
C ILE A 976 5.93 19.17 23.64
N TRP A 977 5.70 19.12 24.94
CA TRP A 977 4.44 19.41 25.63
C TRP A 977 4.78 19.76 27.08
N MET A 978 3.85 20.35 27.83
CA MET A 978 4.08 20.72 29.23
C MET A 978 2.77 20.74 30.01
N ASP A 979 2.81 20.24 31.26
CA ASP A 979 1.80 20.56 32.26
C ASP A 979 2.20 21.87 32.98
N PRO A 980 1.44 22.98 32.81
CA PRO A 980 1.79 24.29 33.39
C PRO A 980 1.77 24.27 34.93
N SER A 981 1.09 23.30 35.55
CA SER A 981 1.08 23.11 37.00
C SER A 981 2.32 22.41 37.54
N LYS A 982 3.09 21.74 36.67
CA LYS A 982 4.30 20.95 37.02
C LYS A 982 5.60 21.57 36.52
N TYR A 983 5.71 22.91 36.59
CA TYR A 983 6.96 23.63 36.31
C TYR A 983 8.18 23.10 37.11
N SER A 984 7.96 22.47 38.27
CA SER A 984 9.01 21.83 39.07
C SER A 984 9.84 20.80 38.29
N VAL A 985 9.30 20.16 37.24
CA VAL A 985 10.04 19.23 36.38
C VAL A 985 11.21 19.92 35.65
N PHE A 986 11.08 21.22 35.39
CA PHE A 986 12.11 22.02 34.70
C PHE A 986 12.86 22.99 35.61
N LYS A 987 12.31 23.31 36.78
CA LYS A 987 12.87 24.31 37.70
C LYS A 987 14.35 24.08 38.02
N ASP A 988 14.70 22.91 38.56
CA ASP A 988 16.07 22.65 39.01
C ASP A 988 17.07 22.65 37.84
N PRO A 989 16.79 22.01 36.67
CA PRO A 989 17.61 22.17 35.48
C PRO A 989 17.82 23.62 35.04
N ILE A 990 16.76 24.44 35.03
CA ILE A 990 16.84 25.85 34.63
C ILE A 990 17.75 26.63 35.57
N GLU A 991 17.55 26.49 36.89
CA GLU A 991 18.37 27.16 37.91
C GLU A 991 19.85 26.76 37.81
N GLN A 992 20.14 25.49 37.51
CA GLN A 992 21.50 25.02 37.25
C GLN A 992 22.14 25.67 36.01
N GLY A 993 21.35 25.93 34.97
CA GLY A 993 21.79 26.65 33.77
C GLY A 993 22.07 28.12 34.06
N PHE A 994 21.16 28.79 34.76
CA PHE A 994 21.33 30.19 35.18
C PHE A 994 22.56 30.39 36.05
N ALA A 995 22.80 29.52 37.03
CA ALA A 995 23.98 29.58 37.88
C ALA A 995 25.30 29.52 37.09
N LYS A 996 25.31 28.90 35.89
CA LYS A 996 26.47 28.85 34.99
C LYS A 996 26.54 30.05 34.05
N ALA A 997 25.40 30.63 33.67
CA ALA A 997 25.34 31.84 32.85
C ALA A 997 25.69 33.12 33.61
N GLY A 998 25.61 33.12 34.95
CA GLY A 998 25.83 34.29 35.80
C GLY A 998 24.51 34.94 36.19
N ASP A 999 24.33 36.24 35.91
CA ASP A 999 23.18 37.05 36.32
C ASP A 999 21.90 36.80 35.50
N LYS A 1000 21.66 35.55 35.06
CA LYS A 1000 20.50 35.18 34.23
C LYS A 1000 19.33 34.72 35.07
N ASN A 1001 18.12 35.11 34.68
CA ASN A 1001 16.89 34.70 35.34
C ASN A 1001 15.72 34.56 34.33
N LEU A 1002 14.52 34.25 34.81
CA LEU A 1002 13.33 34.02 33.96
C LEU A 1002 12.88 35.23 33.14
N THR A 1003 13.31 36.45 33.46
CA THR A 1003 13.02 37.62 32.59
C THR A 1003 13.89 37.65 31.33
N GLN A 1004 14.91 36.81 31.25
CA GLN A 1004 15.85 36.68 30.14
C GLN A 1004 15.83 35.27 29.52
N PHE A 1005 14.85 34.44 29.91
CA PHE A 1005 14.77 33.06 29.44
C PHE A 1005 13.33 32.59 29.33
N GLU A 1006 12.93 32.21 28.13
CA GLU A 1006 11.55 31.84 27.82
C GLU A 1006 11.32 30.33 27.82
N VAL A 1007 10.33 29.89 28.59
CA VAL A 1007 9.79 28.52 28.51
C VAL A 1007 8.57 28.55 27.60
N SER A 1008 8.66 27.86 26.47
CA SER A 1008 7.66 27.97 25.41
C SER A 1008 7.19 26.60 24.92
N PRO A 1009 6.24 25.93 25.59
CA PRO A 1009 5.75 24.62 25.19
C PRO A 1009 4.91 24.64 23.91
N PHE A 1010 4.93 23.52 23.18
CA PHE A 1010 3.91 23.26 22.16
C PHE A 1010 2.59 22.84 22.82
N VAL A 1011 1.50 23.46 22.39
CA VAL A 1011 0.16 23.24 22.92
C VAL A 1011 -0.81 23.08 21.75
N THR A 1012 -1.23 21.86 21.47
CA THR A 1012 -2.31 21.61 20.51
C THR A 1012 -3.63 22.16 21.05
N VAL A 1013 -4.37 22.88 20.20
CA VAL A 1013 -5.71 23.39 20.52
C VAL A 1013 -6.70 22.85 19.49
N ILE A 1014 -7.66 22.03 19.94
CA ILE A 1014 -8.72 21.48 19.09
C ILE A 1014 -10.06 21.80 19.75
N MET A 1015 -10.80 22.72 19.16
CA MET A 1015 -12.12 23.12 19.64
C MET A 1015 -13.20 22.26 18.99
N GLY A 1016 -14.15 21.76 19.77
CA GLY A 1016 -15.25 20.94 19.27
C GLY A 1016 -16.12 20.42 20.40
N ASP A 1017 -17.38 20.07 20.09
CA ASP A 1017 -18.35 19.66 21.11
C ASP A 1017 -18.02 18.30 21.74
N ASP A 1018 -17.49 17.36 20.94
CA ASP A 1018 -17.06 16.04 21.39
C ASP A 1018 -15.59 16.04 21.82
N VAL A 1019 -15.38 16.07 23.14
CA VAL A 1019 -14.06 16.10 23.76
C VAL A 1019 -13.22 14.87 23.38
N GLU A 1020 -13.80 13.68 23.33
CA GLU A 1020 -13.04 12.46 23.06
C GLU A 1020 -12.56 12.45 21.61
N GLN A 1021 -13.41 12.85 20.68
CA GLN A 1021 -13.02 13.03 19.29
C GLN A 1021 -11.93 14.09 19.12
N CYS A 1022 -11.96 15.19 19.88
CA CYS A 1022 -10.90 16.20 19.89
C CYS A 1022 -9.56 15.63 20.42
N MET A 1023 -9.60 14.64 21.32
CA MET A 1023 -8.41 14.01 21.90
C MET A 1023 -7.76 12.98 20.98
N MET A 1024 -8.52 12.31 20.10
CA MET A 1024 -8.01 11.20 19.26
C MET A 1024 -6.73 11.53 18.46
N PRO A 1025 -6.61 12.68 17.76
CA PRO A 1025 -5.38 13.01 17.04
C PRO A 1025 -4.17 13.17 17.97
N ILE A 1026 -4.40 13.67 19.18
CA ILE A 1026 -3.37 13.86 20.20
C ILE A 1026 -2.95 12.53 20.81
N ARG A 1027 -3.90 11.61 21.05
CA ARG A 1027 -3.63 10.23 21.50
C ARG A 1027 -2.65 9.54 20.56
N ALA A 1028 -2.91 9.57 19.27
CA ALA A 1028 -2.03 8.96 18.27
C ALA A 1028 -0.62 9.57 18.28
N ASN A 1029 -0.54 10.91 18.36
CA ASN A 1029 0.74 11.61 18.41
C ASN A 1029 1.54 11.29 19.69
N MET A 1030 0.92 11.41 20.87
CA MET A 1030 1.57 11.12 22.14
C MET A 1030 2.00 9.66 22.24
N ALA A 1031 1.21 8.71 21.71
CA ALA A 1031 1.59 7.30 21.68
C ALA A 1031 2.86 7.04 20.86
N LEU A 1032 2.99 7.68 19.68
CA LEU A 1032 4.21 7.61 18.88
C LEU A 1032 5.43 8.11 19.65
N TYR A 1033 5.34 9.27 20.31
CA TYR A 1033 6.50 9.82 21.03
C TYR A 1033 6.82 9.03 22.30
N ILE A 1034 5.82 8.75 23.14
CA ILE A 1034 5.99 8.03 24.41
C ILE A 1034 6.40 6.57 24.18
N GLY A 1035 5.92 5.94 23.10
CA GLY A 1035 6.19 4.54 22.80
C GLY A 1035 7.29 4.28 21.77
N GLY A 1036 7.29 5.00 20.65
CA GLY A 1036 8.09 4.66 19.46
C GLY A 1036 9.33 5.53 19.17
N MET A 1037 9.44 6.74 19.73
CA MET A 1037 10.54 7.68 19.39
C MET A 1037 11.88 7.42 20.10
N GLY A 1038 12.06 6.22 20.65
CA GLY A 1038 13.34 5.75 21.20
C GLY A 1038 13.28 4.29 21.65
N ALA A 1039 14.44 3.65 21.74
CA ALA A 1039 14.55 2.29 22.29
C ALA A 1039 14.03 2.24 23.74
N ARG A 1040 13.59 1.05 24.20
CA ARG A 1040 12.97 0.83 25.52
C ARG A 1040 13.65 1.61 26.66
N ASP A 1041 14.97 1.46 26.81
CA ASP A 1041 15.73 2.10 27.89
C ASP A 1041 16.29 3.50 27.56
N LYS A 1042 15.99 4.03 26.37
CA LYS A 1042 16.54 5.31 25.86
C LYS A 1042 15.48 6.24 25.27
N ASN A 1043 14.20 6.01 25.55
CA ASN A 1043 13.12 6.92 25.14
C ASN A 1043 12.97 8.08 26.13
N PHE A 1044 13.46 9.26 25.75
CA PHE A 1044 13.40 10.47 26.58
C PHE A 1044 11.98 11.01 26.77
N TYR A 1045 11.06 10.78 25.81
CA TYR A 1045 9.66 11.18 25.91
C TYR A 1045 8.90 10.31 26.90
N ASN A 1046 9.20 9.01 26.94
CA ASN A 1046 8.69 8.09 27.95
C ASN A 1046 9.08 8.54 29.36
N ASN A 1047 10.37 8.79 29.59
CA ASN A 1047 10.88 9.29 30.86
C ASN A 1047 10.28 10.65 31.25
N TYR A 1048 10.00 11.50 30.26
CA TYR A 1048 9.36 12.77 30.49
C TYR A 1048 7.88 12.60 30.94
N ALA A 1049 7.11 11.70 30.31
CA ALA A 1049 5.76 11.37 30.75
C ALA A 1049 5.73 10.79 32.18
N LYS A 1050 6.73 9.97 32.55
CA LYS A 1050 6.94 9.50 33.93
C LYS A 1050 7.17 10.65 34.90
N ALA A 1051 8.02 11.61 34.55
CA ALA A 1051 8.28 12.80 35.37
C ALA A 1051 7.04 13.70 35.54
N LEU A 1052 6.14 13.67 34.56
CA LEU A 1052 4.81 14.30 34.66
C LEU A 1052 3.82 13.49 35.51
N GLY A 1053 4.21 12.34 36.06
CA GLY A 1053 3.39 11.52 36.97
C GLY A 1053 2.53 10.45 36.29
N PHE A 1054 2.79 10.11 35.03
CA PHE A 1054 2.04 9.13 34.26
C PHE A 1054 2.86 7.86 33.99
N GLU A 1055 3.50 7.31 35.04
CA GLU A 1055 4.47 6.22 34.87
C GLU A 1055 3.86 4.94 34.30
N ASP A 1056 2.77 4.46 34.90
CA ASP A 1056 2.09 3.24 34.45
C ASP A 1056 1.60 3.35 33.00
N ALA A 1057 1.03 4.51 32.65
CA ALA A 1057 0.57 4.78 31.29
C ALA A 1057 1.76 4.84 30.32
N ALA A 1058 2.85 5.53 30.67
CA ALA A 1058 4.04 5.60 29.82
C ALA A 1058 4.64 4.22 29.55
N VAL A 1059 4.76 3.37 30.57
CA VAL A 1059 5.24 1.98 30.39
C VAL A 1059 4.30 1.20 29.48
N LYS A 1060 2.99 1.23 29.76
CA LYS A 1060 1.98 0.51 28.97
C LYS A 1060 1.95 0.97 27.50
N ILE A 1061 1.97 2.27 27.25
CA ILE A 1061 1.99 2.83 25.89
C ILE A 1061 3.22 2.31 25.14
N GLN A 1062 4.39 2.31 25.79
CA GLN A 1062 5.62 1.81 25.16
C GLN A 1062 5.59 0.30 24.92
N ASP A 1063 5.04 -0.49 25.84
CA ASP A 1063 4.87 -1.93 25.65
C ASP A 1063 3.99 -2.25 24.45
N LEU A 1064 2.82 -1.60 24.36
CA LEU A 1064 1.89 -1.79 23.25
C LEU A 1064 2.48 -1.31 21.93
N PHE A 1065 3.15 -0.15 21.92
CA PHE A 1065 3.70 0.42 20.70
C PHE A 1065 4.84 -0.44 20.14
N LEU A 1066 5.74 -0.94 21.01
CA LEU A 1066 6.83 -1.83 20.61
C LEU A 1066 6.35 -3.23 20.23
N ALA A 1067 5.18 -3.66 20.71
CA ALA A 1067 4.50 -4.90 20.28
C ALA A 1067 3.69 -4.74 18.98
N GLY A 1068 3.82 -3.62 18.26
CA GLY A 1068 3.09 -3.35 17.02
C GLY A 1068 1.63 -2.92 17.18
N LYS A 1069 1.12 -2.88 18.42
CA LYS A 1069 -0.27 -2.57 18.77
C LYS A 1069 -0.52 -1.07 18.88
N LYS A 1070 -0.33 -0.35 17.78
CA LYS A 1070 -0.33 1.13 17.75
C LYS A 1070 -1.67 1.74 18.15
N ASP A 1071 -2.79 1.13 17.75
CA ASP A 1071 -4.13 1.62 18.11
C ASP A 1071 -4.42 1.41 19.60
N GLU A 1072 -4.02 0.27 20.15
CA GLU A 1072 -4.10 0.01 21.60
C GLU A 1072 -3.19 0.99 22.38
N ALA A 1073 -2.00 1.30 21.83
CA ALA A 1073 -1.08 2.27 22.44
C ALA A 1073 -1.67 3.69 22.43
N ALA A 1074 -2.33 4.10 21.34
CA ALA A 1074 -3.06 5.37 21.27
C ALA A 1074 -4.22 5.42 22.28
N ALA A 1075 -5.01 4.35 22.36
CA ALA A 1075 -6.08 4.23 23.35
C ALA A 1075 -5.56 4.22 24.80
N ALA A 1076 -4.31 3.80 25.02
CA ALA A 1076 -3.67 3.77 26.34
C ALA A 1076 -3.15 5.15 26.82
N VAL A 1077 -3.09 6.16 25.95
CA VAL A 1077 -2.79 7.54 26.38
C VAL A 1077 -3.93 8.03 27.28
N PRO A 1078 -3.71 8.50 28.51
CA PRO A 1078 -4.79 8.96 29.38
C PRO A 1078 -5.36 10.31 28.94
N ALA A 1079 -6.67 10.51 29.08
CA ALA A 1079 -7.31 11.80 28.81
C ALA A 1079 -6.72 12.91 29.69
N GLU A 1080 -6.39 12.59 30.94
CA GLU A 1080 -5.81 13.51 31.93
C GLU A 1080 -4.43 14.03 31.53
N LEU A 1081 -3.63 13.21 30.84
CA LEU A 1081 -2.33 13.63 30.31
C LEU A 1081 -2.51 14.62 29.16
N ILE A 1082 -3.44 14.34 28.24
CA ILE A 1082 -3.78 15.25 27.14
C ILE A 1082 -4.27 16.58 27.71
N ASP A 1083 -5.21 16.51 28.63
CA ASP A 1083 -5.80 17.65 29.30
C ASP A 1083 -4.80 18.50 30.09
N ALA A 1084 -3.75 17.89 30.63
CA ALA A 1084 -2.68 18.60 31.31
C ALA A 1084 -1.80 19.37 30.33
N CYS A 1085 -1.62 18.84 29.12
CA CYS A 1085 -0.65 19.34 28.13
C CYS A 1085 -1.26 20.18 27.00
N HIS A 1086 -2.56 20.03 26.74
CA HIS A 1086 -3.25 20.53 25.56
C HIS A 1086 -4.63 21.10 25.92
N LEU A 1087 -5.22 21.83 24.97
CA LEU A 1087 -6.52 22.48 25.13
C LEU A 1087 -7.50 21.88 24.14
N VAL A 1088 -8.43 21.05 24.62
CA VAL A 1088 -9.37 20.34 23.76
C VAL A 1088 -10.81 20.49 24.22
N GLY A 1089 -11.76 20.44 23.30
CA GLY A 1089 -13.20 20.44 23.59
C GLY A 1089 -13.89 21.80 23.40
N PRO A 1090 -15.08 22.00 23.97
CA PRO A 1090 -15.87 23.22 23.72
C PRO A 1090 -15.17 24.48 24.24
N ALA A 1091 -15.52 25.64 23.69
CA ALA A 1091 -14.91 26.93 24.06
C ALA A 1091 -14.87 27.19 25.58
N GLU A 1092 -15.97 26.91 26.30
CA GLU A 1092 -16.02 27.07 27.77
C GLU A 1092 -15.03 26.17 28.49
N ARG A 1093 -14.88 24.93 28.03
CA ARG A 1093 -13.91 23.99 28.57
C ARG A 1093 -12.49 24.49 28.31
N ILE A 1094 -12.21 24.98 27.10
CA ILE A 1094 -10.90 25.56 26.78
C ILE A 1094 -10.60 26.75 27.69
N ARG A 1095 -11.56 27.65 27.95
CA ARG A 1095 -11.39 28.77 28.89
C ARG A 1095 -11.07 28.30 30.31
N GLU A 1096 -11.77 27.29 30.79
CA GLU A 1096 -11.50 26.70 32.11
C GLU A 1096 -10.07 26.12 32.15
N ARG A 1097 -9.71 25.33 31.14
CA ARG A 1097 -8.39 24.68 31.04
C ARG A 1097 -7.26 25.66 30.74
N LEU A 1098 -7.54 26.88 30.29
CA LEU A 1098 -6.55 27.97 30.17
C LEU A 1098 -6.14 28.55 31.53
N ALA A 1099 -6.93 28.40 32.60
CA ALA A 1099 -6.63 29.03 33.88
C ALA A 1099 -5.25 28.62 34.47
N PRO A 1100 -4.85 27.33 34.46
CA PRO A 1100 -3.49 26.92 34.83
C PRO A 1100 -2.39 27.57 33.97
N TRP A 1101 -2.63 27.75 32.67
CA TRP A 1101 -1.70 28.40 31.75
C TRP A 1101 -1.53 29.89 32.08
N LYS A 1102 -2.64 30.61 32.29
CA LYS A 1102 -2.62 32.02 32.73
C LYS A 1102 -1.88 32.21 34.07
N ALA A 1103 -2.09 31.28 35.00
CA ALA A 1103 -1.42 31.28 36.30
C ALA A 1103 0.09 30.99 36.17
N ALA A 1104 0.50 30.11 35.25
CA ALA A 1104 1.91 29.87 34.95
C ALA A 1104 2.56 31.08 34.27
N GLY A 1105 1.87 31.72 33.33
CA GLY A 1105 2.30 32.97 32.69
C GLY A 1105 2.51 34.11 33.69
N SER A 1106 1.58 34.30 34.62
CA SER A 1106 1.69 35.32 35.68
C SER A 1106 2.90 35.13 36.61
N LYS A 1107 3.44 33.90 36.70
CA LYS A 1107 4.63 33.57 37.49
C LYS A 1107 5.92 33.59 36.65
N GLY A 1108 5.82 33.84 35.34
CA GLY A 1108 6.94 33.73 34.40
C GLY A 1108 7.40 32.28 34.17
N HIS A 1109 6.59 31.28 34.55
CA HIS A 1109 6.93 29.87 34.36
C HIS A 1109 6.74 29.39 32.91
N VAL A 1110 5.85 30.07 32.18
CA VAL A 1110 5.60 29.88 30.74
C VAL A 1110 5.55 31.28 30.14
N ALA A 1111 6.44 31.58 29.20
CA ALA A 1111 6.50 32.91 28.58
C ALA A 1111 5.54 33.01 27.38
N SER A 1112 5.52 31.97 26.56
CA SER A 1112 4.64 31.87 25.39
C SER A 1112 4.12 30.45 25.23
N MET A 1113 3.03 30.27 24.48
CA MET A 1113 2.51 28.97 24.09
C MET A 1113 2.61 28.86 22.56
N LEU A 1114 3.28 27.81 22.07
CA LEU A 1114 3.34 27.54 20.64
C LEU A 1114 2.12 26.72 20.26
N LEU A 1115 1.09 27.40 19.75
CA LEU A 1115 -0.20 26.77 19.49
C LEU A 1115 -0.17 25.91 18.23
N GLY A 1116 -0.55 24.65 18.38
CA GLY A 1116 -0.88 23.77 17.27
C GLY A 1116 -2.39 23.81 17.01
N SER A 1117 -2.85 24.76 16.21
CA SER A 1117 -4.25 24.81 15.77
C SER A 1117 -4.36 25.45 14.40
N GLN A 1118 -5.45 25.10 13.73
CA GLN A 1118 -5.78 25.58 12.40
C GLN A 1118 -7.22 26.04 12.29
N GLN A 1119 -7.94 25.96 13.41
CA GLN A 1119 -9.29 26.44 13.60
C GLN A 1119 -9.22 27.94 13.90
N PRO A 1120 -9.68 28.81 12.98
CA PRO A 1120 -9.70 30.25 13.21
C PRO A 1120 -10.38 30.62 14.53
N GLU A 1121 -11.48 29.97 14.84
CA GLU A 1121 -12.27 30.15 16.06
C GLU A 1121 -11.51 29.74 17.34
N ALA A 1122 -10.64 28.74 17.27
CA ALA A 1122 -9.75 28.39 18.38
C ALA A 1122 -8.66 29.44 18.56
N LEU A 1123 -8.08 29.96 17.46
CA LEU A 1123 -7.10 31.04 17.51
C LEU A 1123 -7.71 32.35 18.03
N GLU A 1124 -8.94 32.67 17.64
CA GLU A 1124 -9.71 33.82 18.11
C GLU A 1124 -10.05 33.71 19.59
N LEU A 1125 -10.51 32.53 20.03
CA LEU A 1125 -10.77 32.28 21.43
C LEU A 1125 -9.51 32.50 22.27
N ILE A 1126 -8.39 31.90 21.87
CA ILE A 1126 -7.14 32.05 22.61
C ILE A 1126 -6.67 33.51 22.59
N ALA A 1127 -6.75 34.19 21.45
CA ALA A 1127 -6.44 35.62 21.34
C ALA A 1127 -7.30 36.44 22.32
N SER A 1128 -8.62 36.24 22.33
CA SER A 1128 -9.52 36.97 23.23
C SER A 1128 -9.25 36.76 24.72
N GLU A 1129 -8.62 35.63 25.08
CA GLU A 1129 -8.33 35.25 26.45
C GLU A 1129 -6.92 35.66 26.91
N MET A 1130 -6.00 35.91 25.96
CA MET A 1130 -4.55 36.00 26.21
C MET A 1130 -3.86 37.23 25.61
N LEU A 1131 -4.43 37.87 24.58
CA LEU A 1131 -3.87 39.01 23.84
C LEU A 1131 -4.78 40.24 23.99
#